data_AF-A0AAF0DTW8-F1
#
_entry.id   AF-A0AAF0DTW8-F1
#
_cell.length_a   1.000
_cell.length_b   1.000
_cell.length_c   1.000
_cell.angle_alpha   90.00
_cell.angle_beta   90.00
_cell.angle_gamma   90.00
#
_symmetry.space_group_name_H-M   'P 1'
#
loop_
_entity.id
_entity.type
_entity.pdbx_description
1 polymer ?
#
loop_
_entity_poly.entity_id
_entity_poly.type
_entity_poly.pdbx_seq_one_letter_code
_entity_poly.pdbx_strand_id
1 'polypeptide(L)'
;MFYIAKTHRLFEAVVDVTNKKVERLEEMPRNKMAPLNPEEAKMVSDLVLSSDELKKEVERIKVPLSHVTAEPWDYARDSDNEYERKAQVFFFLRDTKTEDPDSNPYSHPLDFLMVVDLNGEELKISAVQRLPLGVSVKGDDEPKDGFKLGTAEEPEYAHHLQKDKPRTSLKPLRVVQPEGPSFKLDGYLVEWEKWRFRIGFNWREGLVLYDITFDGRELFHRISLSEMVVPYADPRAPLHRKSAFDLGNLGAGFCANNLGLGCDCLGVIKYFDAHLLGFNGKPFKAQNVVCMHEIDAGIQWKHTNWRTGNSSVVRRRQLQLQTIITVANYEYCFYYNFDQSGEIAFDVLATGILSTTPVDPDNKNPCEFGTRVGHGVLGPYHQHIFNLRIDPCIDGDGNSLQVVDSVPMPLDKYNPYGIGYRTESRTVKESGTEDLDVSKGRVFKIINPNKINPTSLLPVGYKLVPIVSQMMIAHPTSWHFRRSNFGDHPIWVTKYKEGELFASGVYTNQSDGDDGIKAWVERKDNVENDDIVVWHSFGFTHNPRPEDFPVMPAEVARVMLKPNSFFEYNPTMDVPPSSQAFNQSVLYDGSKNQDATNGATSAMADASLIVWGLVTSATASPNFADGAWVFGKFINQTGWPNGISWLLGLLQGSFGLTAYDAVAHMIEEIPNASIQGPKIMNASVWTGITTGFVFLVEGSQTWTISAFDAITSASVIALNLTYGIPIAINCVQGRKKLPPRPYKLSPIVGWTVNIVGLMYVTLTTVLFFFPPSVPATGSSMNYAIVAFMIWLIICIAYWLIGGRKNYEGPSLAGFLHNMDLSPADMAIAQADRTVYTINEDKGKTEEKQEVA
;
A
#
# COMPACT_ATOMS: atom_id res chain seq x y z
N MET A 1 9.66 -7.03 40.68
CA MET A 1 11.08 -7.21 41.09
C MET A 1 11.72 -5.86 41.33
N PHE A 2 12.68 -5.76 42.24
CA PHE A 2 13.40 -4.52 42.54
C PHE A 2 14.79 -4.83 43.11
N TYR A 3 15.76 -3.96 42.83
CA TYR A 3 17.04 -3.97 43.52
C TYR A 3 16.99 -3.13 44.80
N ILE A 4 17.72 -3.53 45.83
CA ILE A 4 18.08 -2.59 46.89
C ILE A 4 19.12 -1.64 46.31
N ALA A 5 18.81 -0.34 46.29
CA ALA A 5 19.68 0.70 45.74
C ALA A 5 21.12 0.57 46.24
N LYS A 6 22.09 0.75 45.34
CA LYS A 6 23.53 0.63 45.61
C LYS A 6 24.00 -0.77 46.04
N THR A 7 23.22 -1.81 45.74
CA THR A 7 23.61 -3.18 46.01
C THR A 7 23.27 -4.07 44.81
N HIS A 8 23.90 -5.23 44.76
CA HIS A 8 23.60 -6.29 43.78
C HIS A 8 22.44 -7.21 44.23
N ARG A 9 21.64 -6.79 45.24
CA ARG A 9 20.59 -7.62 45.84
C ARG A 9 19.27 -7.41 45.13
N LEU A 10 18.90 -8.37 44.29
CA LEU A 10 17.62 -8.43 43.60
C LEU A 10 16.56 -9.10 44.48
N PHE A 11 15.37 -8.52 44.53
CA PHE A 11 14.21 -9.09 45.22
C PHE A 11 13.02 -9.24 44.28
N GLU A 12 12.24 -10.29 44.50
CA GLU A 12 10.92 -10.48 43.91
C GLU A 12 9.85 -10.38 45.00
N ALA A 13 8.74 -9.71 44.68
CA ALA A 13 7.60 -9.59 45.59
C ALA A 13 6.29 -9.85 44.85
N VAL A 14 5.40 -10.60 45.51
CA VAL A 14 3.99 -10.77 45.12
C VAL A 14 3.15 -10.04 46.16
N VAL A 15 2.29 -9.12 45.70
CA VAL A 15 1.49 -8.25 46.56
C VAL A 15 0.02 -8.44 46.22
N ASP A 16 -0.76 -8.83 47.21
CA ASP A 16 -2.21 -8.77 47.15
C ASP A 16 -2.64 -7.32 47.33
N VAL A 17 -2.99 -6.68 46.21
CA VAL A 17 -3.43 -5.28 46.18
C VAL A 17 -4.84 -5.09 46.78
N THR A 18 -5.66 -6.14 46.84
CA THR A 18 -7.01 -6.11 47.42
C THR A 18 -6.91 -6.02 48.94
N ASN A 19 -6.12 -6.89 49.54
CA ASN A 19 -5.92 -6.94 50.99
C ASN A 19 -4.72 -6.11 51.47
N LYS A 20 -4.00 -5.45 50.56
CA LYS A 20 -2.82 -4.60 50.82
C LYS A 20 -1.73 -5.35 51.59
N LYS A 21 -1.45 -6.59 51.21
CA LYS A 21 -0.53 -7.49 51.91
C LYS A 21 0.55 -8.00 50.97
N VAL A 22 1.79 -8.05 51.46
CA VAL A 22 2.87 -8.78 50.78
C VAL A 22 2.68 -10.27 51.02
N GLU A 23 2.44 -11.03 49.98
CA GLU A 23 2.24 -12.48 50.05
C GLU A 23 3.58 -13.23 49.98
N ARG A 24 4.45 -12.78 49.09
CA ARG A 24 5.81 -13.31 48.92
C ARG A 24 6.79 -12.16 48.80
N LEU A 25 7.94 -12.29 49.46
CA LEU A 25 9.09 -11.42 49.29
C LEU A 25 10.34 -12.30 49.42
N GLU A 26 11.13 -12.37 48.35
CA GLU A 26 12.26 -13.28 48.25
C GLU A 26 13.47 -12.58 47.65
N GLU A 27 14.66 -12.81 48.22
CA GLU A 27 15.92 -12.38 47.61
C GLU A 27 16.34 -13.39 46.54
N MET A 28 16.56 -12.93 45.32
CA MET A 28 16.94 -13.77 44.20
C MET A 28 18.43 -14.14 44.25
N PRO A 29 18.79 -15.35 43.78
CA PRO A 29 20.18 -15.75 43.61
C PRO A 29 20.99 -14.78 42.73
N ARG A 30 22.31 -14.71 42.95
CA ARG A 30 23.21 -13.76 42.27
C ARG A 30 23.33 -13.95 40.75
N ASN A 31 23.00 -15.14 40.25
CA ASN A 31 22.95 -15.42 38.82
C ASN A 31 21.65 -14.95 38.13
N LYS A 32 20.72 -14.34 38.86
CA LYS A 32 19.49 -13.75 38.31
C LYS A 32 19.60 -12.24 38.32
N MET A 33 19.39 -11.62 37.16
CA MET A 33 19.48 -10.16 36.99
C MET A 33 18.21 -9.61 36.37
N ALA A 34 17.78 -8.45 36.85
CA ALA A 34 16.65 -7.74 36.27
C ALA A 34 17.08 -7.00 34.98
N PRO A 35 16.11 -6.65 34.12
CA PRO A 35 16.27 -5.73 32.99
C PRO A 35 17.15 -4.51 33.29
N LEU A 36 17.92 -4.04 32.31
CA LEU A 36 18.55 -2.72 32.41
C LEU A 36 17.46 -1.67 32.23
N ASN A 37 17.21 -0.87 33.25
CA ASN A 37 16.11 0.08 33.17
C ASN A 37 16.51 1.41 32.49
N PRO A 38 15.58 2.13 31.84
CA PRO A 38 15.81 3.45 31.25
C PRO A 38 16.52 4.48 32.13
N GLU A 39 16.25 4.53 33.44
CA GLU A 39 16.94 5.47 34.35
C GLU A 39 18.42 5.06 34.54
N GLU A 40 18.69 3.76 34.75
CA GLU A 40 20.04 3.18 34.82
C GLU A 40 20.78 3.35 33.49
N ALA A 41 20.13 3.08 32.35
CA ALA A 41 20.71 3.28 31.02
C ALA A 41 21.11 4.76 30.83
N LYS A 42 20.25 5.70 31.23
CA LYS A 42 20.60 7.13 31.21
C LYS A 42 21.81 7.44 32.12
N MET A 43 21.86 6.90 33.33
CA MET A 43 23.00 7.09 34.24
C MET A 43 24.31 6.53 33.64
N VAL A 44 24.23 5.38 32.95
CA VAL A 44 25.35 4.78 32.22
C VAL A 44 25.80 5.70 31.07
N SER A 45 24.87 6.22 30.25
CA SER A 45 25.18 7.18 29.19
C SER A 45 25.81 8.46 29.74
N ASP A 46 25.25 9.05 30.80
CA ASP A 46 25.77 10.28 31.41
C ASP A 46 27.20 10.08 31.95
N LEU A 47 27.48 8.93 32.58
CA LEU A 47 28.82 8.56 33.05
C LEU A 47 29.83 8.51 31.90
N VAL A 48 29.54 7.75 30.85
CA VAL A 48 30.51 7.55 29.77
C VAL A 48 30.70 8.79 28.92
N LEU A 49 29.64 9.59 28.71
CA LEU A 49 29.72 10.86 27.96
C LEU A 49 30.53 11.94 28.69
N SER A 50 30.63 11.86 30.03
CA SER A 50 31.42 12.79 30.84
C SER A 50 32.83 12.29 31.19
N SER A 51 33.16 11.05 30.81
CA SER A 51 34.39 10.36 31.20
C SER A 51 35.66 10.91 30.53
N ASP A 52 36.79 10.75 31.23
CA ASP A 52 38.11 11.08 30.66
C ASP A 52 38.56 10.02 29.64
N GLU A 53 38.06 8.78 29.78
CA GLU A 53 38.19 7.70 28.80
C GLU A 53 37.64 8.14 27.44
N LEU A 54 36.43 8.73 27.40
CA LEU A 54 35.84 9.18 26.14
C LEU A 54 36.63 10.33 25.52
N LYS A 55 37.08 11.30 26.33
CA LYS A 55 37.90 12.42 25.83
C LYS A 55 39.17 11.92 25.14
N LYS A 56 39.87 10.94 25.72
CA LYS A 56 41.05 10.31 25.11
C LYS A 56 40.74 9.64 23.78
N GLU A 57 39.59 8.98 23.67
CA GLU A 57 39.18 8.31 22.43
C GLU A 57 38.82 9.30 21.34
N VAL A 58 38.09 10.35 21.67
CA VAL A 58 37.71 11.44 20.76
C VAL A 58 38.93 12.20 20.26
N GLU A 59 39.91 12.46 21.14
CA GLU A 59 41.21 13.05 20.75
C GLU A 59 42.00 12.13 19.80
N ARG A 60 41.98 10.81 20.03
CA ARG A 60 42.65 9.83 19.17
C ARG A 60 42.09 9.83 17.76
N ILE A 61 40.76 9.85 17.61
CA ILE A 61 40.09 9.78 16.30
C ILE A 61 39.80 11.16 15.68
N LYS A 62 40.05 12.24 16.42
CA LYS A 62 39.93 13.65 15.99
C LYS A 62 38.50 14.04 15.56
N VAL A 63 37.50 13.63 16.35
CA VAL A 63 36.09 14.02 16.14
C VAL A 63 35.62 15.00 17.22
N PRO A 64 34.51 15.73 17.06
CA PRO A 64 33.99 16.60 18.11
C PRO A 64 33.19 15.81 19.16
N LEU A 65 33.48 16.03 20.45
CA LEU A 65 32.79 15.37 21.57
C LEU A 65 31.27 15.61 21.56
N SER A 66 30.82 16.80 21.13
CA SER A 66 29.39 17.18 21.11
C SER A 66 28.54 16.37 20.13
N HIS A 67 29.16 15.64 19.20
CA HIS A 67 28.47 14.83 18.20
C HIS A 67 28.45 13.34 18.57
N VAL A 68 29.20 12.95 19.59
CA VAL A 68 29.28 11.56 20.03
C VAL A 68 27.98 11.15 20.71
N THR A 69 27.43 10.02 20.30
CA THR A 69 26.24 9.40 20.88
C THR A 69 26.65 8.09 21.56
N ALA A 70 26.13 7.85 22.75
CA ALA A 70 26.37 6.64 23.55
C ALA A 70 25.08 5.82 23.67
N GLU A 71 25.14 4.56 23.27
CA GLU A 71 24.00 3.63 23.31
C GLU A 71 24.30 2.45 24.27
N PRO A 72 23.72 2.47 25.49
CA PRO A 72 23.83 1.37 26.44
C PRO A 72 23.05 0.15 25.99
N TRP A 73 23.70 -0.99 26.05
CA TRP A 73 23.15 -2.32 25.83
C TRP A 73 23.33 -3.17 27.08
N ASP A 74 22.49 -4.19 27.25
CA ASP A 74 22.79 -5.25 28.19
C ASP A 74 24.10 -5.95 27.81
N TYR A 75 24.84 -6.42 28.82
CA TYR A 75 26.15 -7.03 28.59
C TYR A 75 26.07 -8.40 27.90
N ALA A 76 24.89 -9.04 27.89
CA ALA A 76 24.71 -10.44 27.57
C ALA A 76 25.55 -11.34 28.49
N ARG A 77 26.26 -12.35 27.97
CA ARG A 77 27.10 -13.23 28.79
C ARG A 77 28.33 -13.67 28.02
N ASP A 78 29.50 -13.63 28.66
CA ASP A 78 30.76 -14.07 28.04
C ASP A 78 31.34 -15.35 28.66
N SER A 79 31.00 -15.66 29.90
CA SER A 79 31.62 -16.76 30.65
C SER A 79 30.68 -17.38 31.69
N ASP A 80 31.01 -18.59 32.14
CA ASP A 80 30.20 -19.30 33.13
C ASP A 80 30.27 -18.63 34.52
N ASN A 81 31.34 -17.90 34.82
CA ASN A 81 31.62 -17.29 36.14
C ASN A 81 31.29 -15.78 36.20
N GLU A 82 30.39 -15.30 35.36
CA GLU A 82 30.02 -13.90 35.29
C GLU A 82 28.74 -13.61 36.08
N TYR A 83 28.91 -13.10 37.30
CA TYR A 83 27.81 -12.75 38.22
C TYR A 83 27.74 -11.26 38.56
N GLU A 84 28.65 -10.48 37.99
CA GLU A 84 28.65 -9.02 38.08
C GLU A 84 27.69 -8.46 37.03
N ARG A 85 26.72 -7.66 37.47
CA ARG A 85 25.83 -6.93 36.58
C ARG A 85 26.61 -5.85 35.82
N LYS A 86 26.59 -5.91 34.49
CA LYS A 86 27.33 -5.03 33.59
C LYS A 86 26.40 -4.48 32.50
N ALA A 87 26.80 -3.35 31.93
CA ALA A 87 26.30 -2.85 30.66
C ALA A 87 27.47 -2.68 29.69
N GLN A 88 27.21 -2.76 28.39
CA GLN A 88 28.18 -2.38 27.35
C GLN A 88 27.62 -1.20 26.56
N VAL A 89 28.45 -0.23 26.23
CA VAL A 89 28.04 1.01 25.56
C VAL A 89 28.71 1.10 24.21
N PHE A 90 27.91 1.07 23.15
CA PHE A 90 28.36 1.34 21.78
C PHE A 90 28.39 2.85 21.53
N PHE A 91 29.39 3.30 20.77
CA PHE A 91 29.53 4.71 20.43
C PHE A 91 29.36 4.94 18.94
N PHE A 92 28.69 6.04 18.65
CA PHE A 92 28.33 6.49 17.31
C PHE A 92 28.58 7.99 17.19
N LEU A 93 28.55 8.51 15.96
CA LEU A 93 28.75 9.93 15.68
C LEU A 93 27.59 10.47 14.82
N ARG A 94 26.96 11.56 15.26
CA ARG A 94 26.08 12.34 14.38
C ARG A 94 26.92 13.01 13.28
N ASP A 95 26.33 13.31 12.13
CA ASP A 95 27.10 13.92 11.03
C ASP A 95 27.67 15.28 11.45
N THR A 96 28.99 15.39 11.46
CA THR A 96 29.74 16.61 11.78
C THR A 96 29.41 17.82 10.92
N LYS A 97 28.71 17.63 9.79
CA LYS A 97 28.24 18.71 8.92
C LYS A 97 26.94 19.36 9.40
N THR A 98 26.25 18.78 10.38
CA THR A 98 24.99 19.31 10.92
C THR A 98 25.00 19.30 12.45
N GLU A 99 24.44 20.32 13.08
CA GLU A 99 24.23 20.34 14.54
C GLU A 99 22.87 19.77 14.94
N ASP A 100 22.11 19.26 13.96
CA ASP A 100 20.75 18.75 14.16
C ASP A 100 20.75 17.52 15.10
N PRO A 101 19.93 17.53 16.17
CA PRO A 101 19.82 16.38 17.07
C PRO A 101 19.28 15.12 16.39
N ASP A 102 18.53 15.25 15.29
CA ASP A 102 17.90 14.13 14.58
C ASP A 102 18.84 13.49 13.54
N SER A 103 20.09 13.96 13.43
CA SER A 103 21.09 13.33 12.56
C SER A 103 21.34 11.88 12.97
N ASN A 104 21.38 10.98 12.00
CA ASN A 104 21.48 9.54 12.19
C ASN A 104 22.86 9.12 12.72
N PRO A 105 22.97 8.72 14.00
CA PRO A 105 24.26 8.31 14.56
C PRO A 105 24.72 6.94 14.00
N TYR A 106 23.80 6.05 13.61
CA TYR A 106 24.12 4.71 13.10
C TYR A 106 24.86 4.73 11.76
N SER A 107 24.90 5.89 11.09
CA SER A 107 25.69 6.12 9.88
C SER A 107 27.19 6.25 10.13
N HIS A 108 27.60 6.42 11.39
CA HIS A 108 29.01 6.62 11.76
C HIS A 108 29.37 5.86 13.05
N PRO A 109 29.36 4.52 13.03
CA PRO A 109 29.80 3.72 14.17
C PRO A 109 31.29 3.96 14.49
N LEU A 110 31.64 4.05 15.78
CA LEU A 110 33.02 4.25 16.25
C LEU A 110 33.71 2.93 16.60
N ASP A 111 35.04 2.88 16.55
CA ASP A 111 35.89 1.69 16.73
C ASP A 111 36.14 1.28 18.20
N PHE A 112 35.25 1.66 19.11
CA PHE A 112 35.37 1.30 20.52
C PHE A 112 34.01 1.16 21.22
N LEU A 113 34.02 0.40 22.30
CA LEU A 113 32.93 0.34 23.27
C LEU A 113 33.47 0.45 24.70
N MET A 114 32.61 0.79 25.64
CA MET A 114 32.93 0.80 27.07
C MET A 114 32.07 -0.21 27.83
N VAL A 115 32.65 -0.84 28.84
CA VAL A 115 31.92 -1.71 29.77
C VAL A 115 31.76 -0.97 31.09
N VAL A 116 30.54 -0.98 31.62
CA VAL A 116 30.19 -0.31 32.89
C VAL A 116 29.74 -1.34 33.90
N ASP A 117 30.36 -1.33 35.08
CA ASP A 117 29.98 -2.11 36.25
C ASP A 117 28.81 -1.42 36.99
N LEU A 118 27.74 -2.17 37.23
CA LEU A 118 26.50 -1.70 37.87
C LEU A 118 26.37 -2.16 39.35
N ASN A 119 27.36 -2.84 39.92
CA ASN A 119 27.23 -3.53 41.23
C ASN A 119 27.60 -2.67 42.45
N GLY A 120 28.25 -1.51 42.24
CA GLY A 120 28.79 -0.65 43.30
C GLY A 120 27.86 0.49 43.75
N GLU A 121 28.30 1.27 44.74
CA GLU A 121 27.62 2.52 45.14
C GLU A 121 27.65 3.59 44.04
N GLU A 122 28.68 3.52 43.18
CA GLU A 122 28.89 4.38 42.03
C GLU A 122 29.16 3.50 40.81
N LEU A 123 28.59 3.90 39.67
CA LEU A 123 28.83 3.28 38.37
C LEU A 123 30.29 3.50 37.95
N LYS A 124 30.94 2.48 37.41
CA LYS A 124 32.36 2.56 37.02
C LYS A 124 32.59 1.97 35.64
N ILE A 125 33.37 2.68 34.83
CA ILE A 125 33.90 2.16 33.58
C ILE A 125 34.95 1.11 33.93
N SER A 126 34.66 -0.15 33.65
CA SER A 126 35.54 -1.29 33.97
C SER A 126 36.48 -1.65 32.81
N ALA A 127 36.10 -1.33 31.57
CA ALA A 127 36.95 -1.56 30.40
C ALA A 127 36.60 -0.61 29.24
N VAL A 128 37.62 -0.32 28.42
CA VAL A 128 37.47 0.25 27.07
C VAL A 128 37.97 -0.81 26.09
N GLN A 129 37.13 -1.24 25.16
CA GLN A 129 37.42 -2.32 24.20
C GLN A 129 37.40 -1.78 22.77
N ARG A 130 38.34 -2.22 21.92
CA ARG A 130 38.37 -1.90 20.49
C ARG A 130 37.39 -2.77 19.73
N LEU A 131 36.72 -2.19 18.73
CA LEU A 131 35.95 -2.93 17.74
C LEU A 131 36.85 -3.26 16.54
N PRO A 132 36.74 -4.48 16.00
CA PRO A 132 37.50 -4.90 14.82
C PRO A 132 37.02 -4.18 13.57
N LEU A 133 37.95 -3.78 12.70
CA LEU A 133 37.68 -3.04 11.46
C LEU A 133 37.87 -3.89 10.20
N GLY A 134 38.57 -5.02 10.32
CA GLY A 134 38.73 -5.98 9.25
C GLY A 134 37.40 -6.64 8.84
N VAL A 135 37.41 -7.45 7.80
CA VAL A 135 36.28 -8.29 7.40
C VAL A 135 36.58 -9.78 7.55
N SER A 136 37.81 -10.14 7.96
CA SER A 136 38.21 -11.50 8.30
C SER A 136 38.01 -11.80 9.79
N VAL A 137 37.59 -13.03 10.09
CA VAL A 137 37.52 -13.54 11.47
C VAL A 137 38.92 -13.66 12.11
N LYS A 138 39.97 -13.79 11.29
CA LYS A 138 41.35 -13.92 11.78
C LYS A 138 42.00 -12.58 12.12
N GLY A 139 41.40 -11.46 11.71
CA GLY A 139 41.96 -10.11 11.85
C GLY A 139 43.24 -9.90 11.04
N ASP A 140 43.49 -10.71 10.01
CA ASP A 140 44.64 -10.59 9.11
C ASP A 140 44.51 -9.42 8.12
N ASP A 141 43.37 -8.76 8.10
CA ASP A 141 43.03 -7.62 7.26
C ASP A 141 42.67 -6.35 8.05
N GLU A 142 43.08 -6.29 9.32
CA GLU A 142 42.96 -5.07 10.13
C GLU A 142 43.84 -3.93 9.57
N PRO A 143 43.33 -2.68 9.53
CA PRO A 143 44.05 -1.56 8.96
C PRO A 143 45.28 -1.18 9.80
N LYS A 144 46.42 -0.98 9.15
CA LYS A 144 47.68 -0.56 9.82
C LYS A 144 47.68 0.92 10.21
N ASP A 145 46.91 1.74 9.51
CA ASP A 145 46.87 3.20 9.68
C ASP A 145 45.86 3.66 10.74
N GLY A 146 45.27 2.73 11.51
CA GLY A 146 44.27 3.02 12.53
C GLY A 146 42.85 3.23 11.98
N PHE A 147 41.97 3.80 12.81
CA PHE A 147 40.57 4.03 12.46
C PHE A 147 40.40 5.21 11.50
N LYS A 148 39.62 4.97 10.44
CA LYS A 148 39.20 5.98 9.46
C LYS A 148 37.68 6.06 9.48
N LEU A 149 37.16 7.27 9.66
CA LEU A 149 35.71 7.49 9.66
C LEU A 149 35.16 7.31 8.23
N GLY A 150 34.10 6.52 8.13
CA GLY A 150 33.33 6.33 6.91
C GLY A 150 32.57 7.59 6.46
N THR A 151 32.01 7.56 5.25
CA THR A 151 31.11 8.63 4.77
C THR A 151 30.06 8.01 3.85
N ALA A 152 28.91 7.62 4.41
CA ALA A 152 27.81 7.09 3.61
C ALA A 152 27.25 8.14 2.64
N GLU A 153 26.70 7.69 1.51
CA GLU A 153 26.19 8.57 0.45
C GLU A 153 24.92 9.31 0.88
N GLU A 154 23.98 8.61 1.50
CA GLU A 154 22.74 9.16 2.08
C GLU A 154 22.64 8.69 3.55
N PRO A 155 23.32 9.36 4.49
CA PRO A 155 23.40 8.91 5.87
C PRO A 155 22.15 9.21 6.70
N GLU A 156 21.28 10.11 6.24
CA GLU A 156 20.19 10.65 7.06
C GLU A 156 18.85 9.99 6.76
N TYR A 157 17.98 9.85 7.77
CA TYR A 157 16.59 9.39 7.60
C TYR A 157 15.57 10.52 7.77
N ALA A 158 15.91 11.54 8.58
CA ALA A 158 15.00 12.63 8.89
C ALA A 158 14.68 13.45 7.63
N HIS A 159 13.39 13.69 7.38
CA HIS A 159 12.94 14.33 6.13
C HIS A 159 13.55 15.72 5.89
N HIS A 160 13.83 16.50 6.94
CA HIS A 160 14.43 17.83 6.83
C HIS A 160 15.94 17.80 6.61
N LEU A 161 16.59 16.64 6.81
CA LEU A 161 18.01 16.41 6.56
C LEU A 161 18.27 15.70 5.21
N GLN A 162 17.22 15.22 4.53
CA GLN A 162 17.34 14.64 3.18
C GLN A 162 17.84 15.67 2.17
N LYS A 163 18.75 15.23 1.28
CA LYS A 163 19.25 16.04 0.17
C LYS A 163 18.15 16.37 -0.86
N ASP A 164 17.30 15.39 -1.16
CA ASP A 164 16.22 15.51 -2.13
C ASP A 164 14.89 15.84 -1.47
N LYS A 165 14.05 16.62 -2.17
CA LYS A 165 12.71 16.96 -1.67
C LYS A 165 11.77 15.76 -1.75
N PRO A 166 10.79 15.64 -0.82
CA PRO A 166 9.75 14.62 -0.89
C PRO A 166 8.98 14.65 -2.22
N ARG A 167 8.55 13.47 -2.68
CA ARG A 167 7.74 13.32 -3.89
C ARG A 167 6.39 14.03 -3.73
N THR A 168 5.96 14.76 -4.76
CA THR A 168 4.68 15.50 -4.75
C THR A 168 3.57 14.81 -5.56
N SER A 169 3.79 13.58 -6.02
CA SER A 169 2.85 12.83 -6.86
C SER A 169 1.79 12.04 -6.08
N LEU A 170 1.96 11.87 -4.76
CA LEU A 170 1.06 11.07 -3.93
C LEU A 170 -0.27 11.82 -3.69
N LYS A 171 -1.39 11.18 -4.06
CA LYS A 171 -2.74 11.70 -3.79
C LYS A 171 -3.26 11.14 -2.46
N PRO A 172 -4.09 11.90 -1.70
CA PRO A 172 -4.63 11.43 -0.43
C PRO A 172 -5.48 10.16 -0.58
N LEU A 173 -5.26 9.18 0.31
CA LEU A 173 -6.12 8.01 0.52
C LEU A 173 -6.72 8.11 1.92
N ARG A 174 -8.05 8.20 2.01
CA ARG A 174 -8.78 8.37 3.28
C ARG A 174 -9.67 7.17 3.55
N VAL A 175 -9.54 6.58 4.74
CA VAL A 175 -10.41 5.52 5.24
C VAL A 175 -11.41 6.15 6.20
N VAL A 176 -12.70 6.05 5.89
CA VAL A 176 -13.78 6.66 6.66
C VAL A 176 -14.85 5.62 7.00
N GLN A 177 -15.43 5.70 8.19
CA GLN A 177 -16.61 4.91 8.60
C GLN A 177 -17.72 5.89 8.98
N PRO A 178 -18.61 6.25 8.02
CA PRO A 178 -19.62 7.31 8.23
C PRO A 178 -20.59 7.05 9.39
N GLU A 179 -20.81 5.78 9.72
CA GLU A 179 -21.74 5.33 10.77
C GLU A 179 -21.01 4.91 12.06
N GLY A 180 -19.70 5.17 12.14
CA GLY A 180 -18.84 4.69 13.23
C GLY A 180 -18.33 3.27 13.00
N PRO A 181 -17.53 2.74 13.95
CA PRO A 181 -17.00 1.39 13.89
C PRO A 181 -18.06 0.34 14.29
N SER A 182 -17.90 -0.90 13.82
CA SER A 182 -18.79 -2.03 14.10
C SER A 182 -18.51 -2.72 15.45
N PHE A 183 -17.36 -2.42 16.09
CA PHE A 183 -17.01 -3.00 17.39
C PHE A 183 -17.68 -2.27 18.55
N LYS A 184 -17.93 -3.00 19.64
CA LYS A 184 -18.43 -2.48 20.92
C LYS A 184 -17.41 -2.73 22.02
N LEU A 185 -17.48 -1.90 23.06
CA LEU A 185 -16.56 -1.93 24.19
C LEU A 185 -17.30 -1.86 25.51
N ASP A 186 -16.87 -2.68 26.47
CA ASP A 186 -17.13 -2.53 27.89
C ASP A 186 -15.80 -2.55 28.66
N GLY A 187 -15.25 -1.36 28.92
CA GLY A 187 -13.89 -1.19 29.41
C GLY A 187 -12.87 -1.75 28.42
N TYR A 188 -12.23 -2.87 28.80
CA TYR A 188 -11.25 -3.60 27.97
C TYR A 188 -11.83 -4.87 27.33
N LEU A 189 -13.13 -5.15 27.51
CA LEU A 189 -13.84 -6.19 26.78
C LEU A 189 -14.24 -5.66 25.40
N VAL A 190 -13.90 -6.41 24.36
CA VAL A 190 -14.19 -6.10 22.96
C VAL A 190 -15.20 -7.10 22.44
N GLU A 191 -16.20 -6.61 21.70
CA GLU A 191 -17.13 -7.42 20.92
C GLU A 191 -17.16 -6.92 19.47
N TRP A 192 -16.99 -7.81 18.50
CA TRP A 192 -16.97 -7.45 17.07
C TRP A 192 -17.25 -8.67 16.20
N GLU A 193 -18.24 -8.62 15.31
CA GLU A 193 -18.48 -9.67 14.30
C GLU A 193 -18.36 -11.11 14.85
N LYS A 194 -19.13 -11.41 15.91
CA LYS A 194 -19.14 -12.66 16.70
C LYS A 194 -17.92 -12.92 17.60
N TRP A 195 -16.85 -12.15 17.50
CA TRP A 195 -15.74 -12.19 18.44
C TRP A 195 -16.11 -11.55 19.77
N ARG A 196 -15.58 -12.13 20.85
CA ARG A 196 -15.50 -11.50 22.17
C ARG A 196 -14.19 -11.86 22.83
N PHE A 197 -13.45 -10.86 23.32
CA PHE A 197 -12.17 -11.04 24.02
C PHE A 197 -11.82 -9.84 24.90
N ARG A 198 -10.85 -9.99 25.79
CA ARG A 198 -10.34 -8.91 26.65
C ARG A 198 -8.92 -8.51 26.27
N ILE A 199 -8.67 -7.21 26.23
CA ILE A 199 -7.33 -6.64 26.04
C ILE A 199 -6.66 -6.50 27.41
N GLY A 200 -5.49 -7.11 27.57
CA GLY A 200 -4.56 -6.86 28.66
C GLY A 200 -3.30 -6.17 28.15
N PHE A 201 -2.56 -5.56 29.08
CA PHE A 201 -1.27 -4.95 28.78
C PHE A 201 -0.34 -5.09 29.98
N ASN A 202 0.93 -5.46 29.76
CA ASN A 202 1.93 -5.52 30.82
C ASN A 202 3.30 -5.00 30.34
N TRP A 203 4.21 -4.80 31.29
CA TRP A 203 5.52 -4.18 31.01
C TRP A 203 6.41 -5.01 30.07
N ARG A 204 6.28 -6.34 30.08
CA ARG A 204 7.18 -7.26 29.37
C ARG A 204 6.67 -7.64 28.00
N GLU A 205 5.45 -8.18 27.92
CA GLU A 205 4.87 -8.68 26.67
C GLU A 205 4.15 -7.58 25.87
N GLY A 206 3.86 -6.43 26.49
CA GLY A 206 3.00 -5.42 25.88
C GLY A 206 1.56 -5.91 25.81
N LEU A 207 0.98 -5.93 24.61
CA LEU A 207 -0.39 -6.38 24.35
C LEU A 207 -0.57 -7.89 24.60
N VAL A 208 -1.59 -8.24 25.38
CA VAL A 208 -2.01 -9.62 25.64
C VAL A 208 -3.52 -9.75 25.42
N LEU A 209 -3.95 -10.87 24.86
CA LEU A 209 -5.37 -11.17 24.64
C LEU A 209 -5.82 -12.26 25.60
N TYR A 210 -7.01 -12.10 26.18
CA TYR A 210 -7.61 -13.06 27.13
C TYR A 210 -9.05 -13.39 26.77
N ASP A 211 -9.54 -14.55 27.23
CA ASP A 211 -10.95 -14.94 27.18
C ASP A 211 -11.52 -14.82 25.75
N ILE A 212 -10.79 -15.38 24.78
CA ILE A 212 -11.09 -15.26 23.36
C ILE A 212 -12.15 -16.29 22.98
N THR A 213 -13.26 -15.78 22.46
CA THR A 213 -14.40 -16.57 22.00
C THR A 213 -14.85 -16.10 20.62
N PHE A 214 -15.45 -17.01 19.86
CA PHE A 214 -16.13 -16.68 18.60
C PHE A 214 -17.47 -17.40 18.53
N ASP A 215 -18.52 -16.64 18.21
CA ASP A 215 -19.90 -17.13 18.12
C ASP A 215 -20.35 -17.85 19.41
N GLY A 216 -19.95 -17.27 20.56
CA GLY A 216 -20.26 -17.79 21.90
C GLY A 216 -19.48 -19.05 22.31
N ARG A 217 -18.51 -19.51 21.50
CA ARG A 217 -17.71 -20.70 21.79
C ARG A 217 -16.28 -20.32 22.16
N GLU A 218 -15.73 -21.03 23.13
CA GLU A 218 -14.39 -20.82 23.67
C GLU A 218 -13.32 -21.21 22.65
N LEU A 219 -12.25 -20.41 22.57
CA LEU A 219 -11.12 -20.65 21.67
C LEU A 219 -9.79 -20.65 22.41
N PHE A 220 -9.44 -19.52 23.04
CA PHE A 220 -8.15 -19.36 23.70
C PHE A 220 -8.31 -18.60 25.01
N HIS A 221 -7.74 -19.15 26.07
CA HIS A 221 -7.69 -18.48 27.36
C HIS A 221 -6.75 -17.26 27.29
N ARG A 222 -5.60 -17.41 26.60
CA ARG A 222 -4.57 -16.37 26.50
C ARG A 222 -3.73 -16.48 25.22
N ILE A 223 -3.46 -15.36 24.56
CA ILE A 223 -2.45 -15.27 23.48
C ILE A 223 -1.53 -14.07 23.74
N SER A 224 -0.21 -14.27 23.66
CA SER A 224 0.79 -13.21 23.78
C SER A 224 2.08 -13.51 23.04
N LEU A 225 2.83 -12.46 22.70
CA LEU A 225 4.25 -12.58 22.39
C LEU A 225 5.02 -12.77 23.71
N SER A 226 5.61 -13.95 23.89
CA SER A 226 6.24 -14.40 25.13
C SER A 226 7.70 -13.94 25.25
N GLU A 227 8.43 -13.97 24.13
CA GLU A 227 9.82 -13.54 24.05
C GLU A 227 10.21 -13.16 22.62
N MET A 228 11.27 -12.36 22.49
CA MET A 228 11.98 -12.15 21.24
C MET A 228 13.49 -12.08 21.51
N VAL A 229 14.29 -12.74 20.67
CA VAL A 229 15.76 -12.63 20.70
C VAL A 229 16.30 -12.14 19.36
N VAL A 230 17.32 -11.29 19.41
CA VAL A 230 18.05 -10.79 18.23
C VAL A 230 19.53 -11.17 18.30
N PRO A 231 19.92 -12.43 18.00
CA PRO A 231 21.32 -12.86 18.02
C PRO A 231 22.07 -12.37 16.77
N TYR A 232 23.16 -11.64 16.97
CA TYR A 232 24.06 -11.23 15.90
C TYR A 232 25.12 -12.30 15.61
N ALA A 233 25.52 -12.40 14.36
CA ALA A 233 26.40 -13.45 13.85
C ALA A 233 27.86 -12.99 13.64
N ASP A 234 28.21 -11.76 14.03
CA ASP A 234 29.60 -11.30 13.99
C ASP A 234 30.42 -12.02 15.08
N PRO A 235 31.33 -12.95 14.71
CA PRO A 235 31.99 -13.80 15.69
C PRO A 235 33.11 -13.07 16.45
N ARG A 236 33.45 -11.84 16.04
CA ARG A 236 34.62 -11.15 16.54
C ARG A 236 34.35 -10.56 17.92
N ALA A 237 35.37 -10.47 18.76
CA ALA A 237 35.25 -9.79 20.04
C ALA A 237 35.32 -8.27 19.86
N PRO A 238 34.51 -7.49 20.59
CA PRO A 238 33.44 -7.91 21.52
C PRO A 238 32.03 -8.12 20.89
N LEU A 239 31.90 -8.02 19.58
CA LEU A 239 30.61 -8.03 18.86
C LEU A 239 29.78 -9.32 19.04
N HIS A 240 30.43 -10.47 19.24
CA HIS A 240 29.77 -11.75 19.52
C HIS A 240 28.84 -11.75 20.75
N ARG A 241 28.88 -10.72 21.60
CA ARG A 241 27.96 -10.59 22.73
C ARG A 241 26.60 -10.02 22.35
N LYS A 242 26.45 -9.40 21.17
CA LYS A 242 25.19 -8.76 20.75
C LYS A 242 24.09 -9.81 20.56
N SER A 243 23.27 -10.00 21.58
CA SER A 243 22.09 -10.86 21.58
C SER A 243 21.10 -10.33 22.60
N ALA A 244 20.22 -9.46 22.11
CA ALA A 244 19.23 -8.79 22.93
C ALA A 244 17.99 -9.69 23.09
N PHE A 245 17.46 -9.76 24.32
CA PHE A 245 16.14 -10.31 24.61
C PHE A 245 15.19 -9.15 24.79
N ASP A 246 14.55 -8.66 23.74
CA ASP A 246 13.93 -7.33 23.80
C ASP A 246 12.72 -7.29 24.74
N LEU A 247 11.95 -8.39 24.83
CA LEU A 247 10.88 -8.48 25.82
C LEU A 247 11.48 -8.71 27.21
N GLY A 248 12.35 -9.70 27.36
CA GLY A 248 12.93 -10.06 28.66
C GLY A 248 13.83 -9.02 29.33
N ASN A 249 14.61 -8.25 28.54
CA ASN A 249 15.63 -7.30 29.02
C ASN A 249 15.18 -5.85 28.99
N LEU A 250 14.20 -5.48 28.17
CA LEU A 250 13.73 -4.09 28.03
C LEU A 250 12.24 -3.99 28.33
N GLY A 251 11.45 -4.90 27.75
CA GLY A 251 10.02 -5.01 27.95
C GLY A 251 9.23 -4.27 26.88
N ALA A 252 8.49 -5.02 26.06
CA ALA A 252 7.66 -4.47 24.99
C ALA A 252 6.65 -3.44 25.50
N GLY A 253 6.17 -3.57 26.74
CA GLY A 253 5.30 -2.58 27.35
C GLY A 253 6.00 -1.26 27.67
N PHE A 254 7.23 -1.30 28.16
CA PHE A 254 8.03 -0.09 28.41
C PHE A 254 8.51 0.57 27.11
N CYS A 255 8.79 -0.25 26.09
CA CYS A 255 9.19 0.20 24.76
C CYS A 255 8.03 0.64 23.86
N ALA A 256 6.78 0.52 24.31
CA ALA A 256 5.61 0.84 23.50
C ALA A 256 5.52 2.33 23.16
N ASN A 257 5.31 2.62 21.89
CA ASN A 257 5.16 3.98 21.39
C ASN A 257 3.77 4.56 21.71
N ASN A 258 3.65 5.87 21.62
CA ASN A 258 2.37 6.58 21.62
C ASN A 258 1.85 6.68 20.18
N LEU A 259 0.86 5.84 19.83
CA LEU A 259 0.35 5.67 18.46
C LEU A 259 -0.64 6.76 18.02
N GLY A 260 -0.46 8.01 18.46
CA GLY A 260 -1.42 9.11 18.29
C GLY A 260 -2.02 9.28 16.88
N LEU A 261 -3.17 9.95 16.78
CA LEU A 261 -3.95 10.05 15.55
C LEU A 261 -3.14 10.59 14.35
N GLY A 262 -3.27 9.92 13.20
CA GLY A 262 -2.91 10.46 11.87
C GLY A 262 -1.62 9.91 11.26
N CYS A 263 -0.82 9.14 12.01
CA CYS A 263 0.44 8.57 11.53
C CYS A 263 0.41 7.03 11.54
N ASP A 264 0.35 6.41 12.72
CA ASP A 264 0.58 4.97 12.87
C ASP A 264 -0.63 4.08 12.56
N CYS A 265 -1.85 4.61 12.77
CA CYS A 265 -3.11 3.89 12.58
C CYS A 265 -4.08 4.72 11.72
N LEU A 266 -4.59 4.15 10.63
CA LEU A 266 -5.40 4.85 9.63
C LEU A 266 -6.87 4.38 9.64
N GLY A 267 -7.81 5.30 9.83
CA GLY A 267 -9.25 5.03 9.84
C GLY A 267 -9.95 5.61 11.06
N VAL A 268 -10.94 4.89 11.59
CA VAL A 268 -11.61 5.24 12.85
C VAL A 268 -11.00 4.41 13.98
N ILE A 269 -10.24 5.07 14.85
CA ILE A 269 -9.33 4.40 15.78
C ILE A 269 -9.82 4.49 17.22
N LYS A 270 -9.80 3.35 17.93
CA LYS A 270 -9.87 3.30 19.40
C LYS A 270 -8.46 3.07 19.96
N TYR A 271 -8.04 3.92 20.89
CA TYR A 271 -6.81 3.73 21.64
C TYR A 271 -7.05 3.17 23.04
N PHE A 272 -6.09 2.38 23.51
CA PHE A 272 -5.98 1.91 24.88
C PHE A 272 -4.69 2.42 25.50
N ASP A 273 -4.82 2.98 26.69
CA ASP A 273 -3.71 3.37 27.54
C ASP A 273 -3.34 2.22 28.47
N ALA A 274 -2.10 2.22 28.95
CA ALA A 274 -1.64 1.34 30.01
C ALA A 274 -1.09 2.13 31.20
N HIS A 275 -1.14 1.52 32.38
CA HIS A 275 -0.45 2.02 33.57
C HIS A 275 0.70 1.08 33.88
N LEU A 276 1.91 1.61 33.85
CA LEU A 276 3.13 0.87 34.13
C LEU A 276 3.79 1.45 35.38
N LEU A 277 4.65 0.65 36.01
CA LEU A 277 5.42 1.08 37.16
C LEU A 277 6.75 1.64 36.67
N GLY A 278 7.01 2.92 36.93
CA GLY A 278 8.32 3.51 36.72
C GLY A 278 9.35 2.95 37.70
N PHE A 279 10.63 3.07 37.38
CA PHE A 279 11.72 2.49 38.17
C PHE A 279 11.88 3.14 39.56
N ASN A 280 11.38 4.36 39.72
CA ASN A 280 11.22 5.04 41.00
C ASN A 280 10.02 4.53 41.85
N GLY A 281 9.32 3.49 41.40
CA GLY A 281 8.16 2.90 42.07
C GLY A 281 6.87 3.69 41.93
N LYS A 282 6.82 4.74 41.10
CA LYS A 282 5.61 5.52 40.82
C LYS A 282 4.91 5.00 39.56
N PRO A 283 3.57 4.95 39.53
CA PRO A 283 2.86 4.62 38.30
C PRO A 283 3.04 5.75 37.28
N PHE A 284 3.22 5.39 36.02
CA PHE A 284 3.10 6.32 34.90
C PHE A 284 2.10 5.77 33.88
N LYS A 285 1.44 6.70 33.18
CA LYS A 285 0.46 6.37 32.15
C LYS A 285 1.16 6.35 30.80
N ALA A 286 1.24 5.18 30.18
CA ALA A 286 1.66 5.00 28.80
C ALA A 286 0.44 5.24 27.90
N GLN A 287 0.46 6.35 27.16
CA GLN A 287 -0.67 6.80 26.35
C GLN A 287 -0.70 6.09 25.00
N ASN A 288 -1.89 5.69 24.56
CA ASN A 288 -2.14 5.19 23.21
C ASN A 288 -1.24 4.01 22.78
N VAL A 289 -0.90 3.13 23.72
CA VAL A 289 0.03 2.00 23.49
C VAL A 289 -0.56 0.90 22.61
N VAL A 290 -1.89 0.81 22.54
CA VAL A 290 -2.58 -0.07 21.60
C VAL A 290 -3.59 0.73 20.82
N CYS A 291 -3.60 0.57 19.50
CA CYS A 291 -4.67 1.06 18.64
C CYS A 291 -5.50 -0.12 18.12
N MET A 292 -6.82 0.08 17.99
CA MET A 292 -7.76 -0.91 17.50
C MET A 292 -8.68 -0.25 16.47
N HIS A 293 -8.78 -0.85 15.29
CA HIS A 293 -9.64 -0.34 14.23
C HIS A 293 -9.99 -1.43 13.21
N GLU A 294 -10.95 -1.12 12.36
CA GLU A 294 -11.36 -2.03 11.29
C GLU A 294 -10.62 -1.71 9.98
N ILE A 295 -10.11 -2.74 9.32
CA ILE A 295 -9.47 -2.65 8.00
C ILE A 295 -10.24 -3.48 6.97
N ASP A 296 -10.27 -2.99 5.73
CA ASP A 296 -10.71 -3.78 4.60
C ASP A 296 -9.52 -4.57 4.05
N ALA A 297 -9.65 -5.91 4.04
CA ALA A 297 -8.62 -6.84 3.57
C ALA A 297 -9.07 -7.58 2.29
N GLY A 298 -9.82 -6.90 1.42
CA GLY A 298 -10.18 -7.40 0.10
C GLY A 298 -11.42 -8.31 0.09
N ILE A 299 -11.33 -9.45 -0.60
CA ILE A 299 -12.45 -10.38 -0.79
C ILE A 299 -12.37 -11.50 0.26
N GLN A 300 -13.49 -11.79 0.93
CA GLN A 300 -13.62 -12.95 1.82
C GLN A 300 -13.87 -14.22 1.00
N TRP A 301 -14.92 -14.19 0.19
CA TRP A 301 -15.24 -15.24 -0.76
C TRP A 301 -16.02 -14.65 -1.95
N LYS A 302 -15.88 -15.29 -3.10
CA LYS A 302 -16.62 -14.93 -4.32
C LYS A 302 -16.88 -16.19 -5.14
N HIS A 303 -18.08 -16.29 -5.70
CA HIS A 303 -18.40 -17.30 -6.71
C HIS A 303 -19.24 -16.69 -7.82
N THR A 304 -18.93 -17.08 -9.07
CA THR A 304 -19.75 -16.75 -10.24
C THR A 304 -20.26 -18.04 -10.86
N ASN A 305 -21.57 -18.21 -10.92
CA ASN A 305 -22.19 -19.34 -11.59
C ASN A 305 -22.26 -19.05 -13.09
N TRP A 306 -21.29 -19.57 -13.85
CA TRP A 306 -21.18 -19.37 -15.30
C TRP A 306 -22.41 -19.78 -16.09
N ARG A 307 -23.24 -20.71 -15.58
CA ARG A 307 -24.48 -21.14 -16.24
C ARG A 307 -25.56 -20.07 -16.23
N THR A 308 -25.54 -19.21 -15.21
CA THR A 308 -26.53 -18.14 -14.99
C THR A 308 -25.94 -16.74 -15.17
N GLY A 309 -24.62 -16.60 -15.18
CA GLY A 309 -23.93 -15.31 -15.13
C GLY A 309 -23.92 -14.64 -13.74
N ASN A 310 -24.72 -15.12 -12.78
CA ASN A 310 -24.82 -14.51 -11.45
C ASN A 310 -23.55 -14.67 -10.62
N SER A 311 -23.18 -13.60 -9.91
CA SER A 311 -22.04 -13.58 -8.99
C SER A 311 -22.46 -13.18 -7.57
N SER A 312 -21.91 -13.88 -6.58
CA SER A 312 -22.02 -13.52 -5.16
C SER A 312 -20.62 -13.24 -4.61
N VAL A 313 -20.49 -12.17 -3.82
CA VAL A 313 -19.22 -11.73 -3.27
C VAL A 313 -19.40 -11.13 -1.88
N VAL A 314 -18.51 -11.45 -0.96
CA VAL A 314 -18.42 -10.86 0.38
C VAL A 314 -17.02 -10.25 0.54
N ARG A 315 -16.95 -9.02 1.06
CA ARG A 315 -15.68 -8.36 1.39
C ARG A 315 -15.17 -8.86 2.73
N ARG A 316 -13.86 -8.88 2.87
CA ARG A 316 -13.16 -9.31 4.08
C ARG A 316 -12.91 -8.10 4.97
N ARG A 317 -13.67 -7.97 6.05
CA ARG A 317 -13.40 -6.99 7.11
C ARG A 317 -12.58 -7.67 8.21
N GLN A 318 -11.56 -6.98 8.72
CA GLN A 318 -10.78 -7.43 9.86
C GLN A 318 -10.77 -6.38 10.96
N LEU A 319 -10.78 -6.81 12.22
CA LEU A 319 -10.45 -5.98 13.37
C LEU A 319 -8.97 -6.15 13.67
N GLN A 320 -8.20 -5.08 13.51
CA GLN A 320 -6.76 -5.05 13.77
C GLN A 320 -6.51 -4.39 15.12
N LEU A 321 -5.77 -5.07 16.00
CA LEU A 321 -5.13 -4.48 17.16
C LEU A 321 -3.64 -4.36 16.89
N GLN A 322 -3.07 -3.19 17.17
CA GLN A 322 -1.69 -2.86 16.86
C GLN A 322 -1.00 -2.27 18.09
N THR A 323 0.22 -2.72 18.33
CA THR A 323 1.18 -2.07 19.23
C THR A 323 2.51 -1.93 18.48
N ILE A 324 3.19 -0.79 18.62
CA ILE A 324 4.54 -0.58 18.07
C ILE A 324 5.48 -0.40 19.25
N ILE A 325 6.63 -1.06 19.20
CA ILE A 325 7.70 -0.90 20.18
C ILE A 325 8.96 -0.38 19.49
N THR A 326 9.68 0.53 20.15
CA THR A 326 11.02 0.96 19.75
C THR A 326 12.03 0.36 20.73
N VAL A 327 12.98 -0.38 20.18
CA VAL A 327 14.05 -1.06 20.92
C VAL A 327 15.39 -0.56 20.39
N ALA A 328 15.89 0.51 21.03
CA ALA A 328 17.05 1.25 20.58
C ALA A 328 16.93 1.63 19.08
N ASN A 329 17.62 0.91 18.21
CA ASN A 329 17.65 1.15 16.77
C ASN A 329 16.45 0.57 16.00
N TYR A 330 15.77 -0.46 16.50
CA TYR A 330 14.70 -1.16 15.78
C TYR A 330 13.30 -0.70 16.18
N GLU A 331 12.37 -0.81 15.21
CA GLU A 331 10.94 -0.73 15.43
C GLU A 331 10.27 -2.06 15.08
N TYR A 332 9.39 -2.54 15.97
CA TYR A 332 8.54 -3.70 15.72
C TYR A 332 7.08 -3.34 15.87
N CYS A 333 6.29 -3.59 14.82
CA CYS A 333 4.84 -3.48 14.87
C CYS A 333 4.24 -4.88 15.00
N PHE A 334 3.45 -5.09 16.06
CA PHE A 334 2.74 -6.34 16.31
C PHE A 334 1.25 -6.13 16.03
N TYR A 335 0.71 -6.89 15.07
CA TYR A 335 -0.69 -6.82 14.66
C TYR A 335 -1.43 -8.11 15.00
N TYR A 336 -2.51 -8.02 15.78
CA TYR A 336 -3.49 -9.09 15.95
C TYR A 336 -4.71 -8.77 15.09
N ASN A 337 -4.88 -9.53 14.00
CA ASN A 337 -5.96 -9.36 13.04
C ASN A 337 -7.03 -10.45 13.27
N PHE A 338 -8.22 -10.04 13.68
CA PHE A 338 -9.39 -10.90 13.79
C PHE A 338 -10.23 -10.84 12.52
N ASP A 339 -10.61 -11.99 11.99
CA ASP A 339 -11.34 -12.13 10.74
C ASP A 339 -12.80 -12.58 10.95
N GLN A 340 -13.71 -12.17 10.07
CA GLN A 340 -15.11 -12.62 10.11
C GLN A 340 -15.27 -14.14 9.97
N SER A 341 -14.26 -14.87 9.46
CA SER A 341 -14.28 -16.33 9.38
C SER A 341 -13.86 -17.07 10.65
N GLY A 342 -13.56 -16.37 11.75
CA GLY A 342 -13.01 -16.98 12.95
C GLY A 342 -11.48 -17.16 12.90
N GLU A 343 -10.79 -16.61 11.90
CA GLU A 343 -9.32 -16.62 11.82
C GLU A 343 -8.70 -15.52 12.68
N ILE A 344 -7.61 -15.84 13.38
CA ILE A 344 -6.70 -14.87 14.00
C ILE A 344 -5.37 -14.92 13.24
N ALA A 345 -4.91 -13.79 12.72
CA ALA A 345 -3.57 -13.65 12.17
C ALA A 345 -2.72 -12.76 13.08
N PHE A 346 -1.56 -13.25 13.49
CA PHE A 346 -0.55 -12.47 14.20
C PHE A 346 0.55 -12.10 13.22
N ASP A 347 0.67 -10.81 12.96
CA ASP A 347 1.72 -10.28 12.09
C ASP A 347 2.77 -9.56 12.91
N VAL A 348 4.02 -9.76 12.51
CA VAL A 348 5.14 -8.98 12.98
C VAL A 348 5.71 -8.22 11.80
N LEU A 349 5.84 -6.91 11.93
CA LEU A 349 6.53 -6.05 10.99
C LEU A 349 7.78 -5.50 11.65
N ALA A 350 8.95 -5.79 11.09
CA ALA A 350 10.22 -5.21 11.51
C ALA A 350 10.61 -4.05 10.58
N THR A 351 10.97 -2.90 11.14
CA THR A 351 11.46 -1.69 10.45
C THR A 351 12.44 -0.96 11.38
N GLY A 352 12.74 0.31 11.14
CA GLY A 352 13.72 1.04 11.93
C GLY A 352 15.12 0.99 11.35
N ILE A 353 16.13 1.25 12.16
CA ILE A 353 17.52 1.40 11.72
C ILE A 353 18.31 0.13 12.05
N LEU A 354 19.20 -0.29 11.17
CA LEU A 354 20.12 -1.40 11.45
C LEU A 354 21.05 -1.05 12.62
N SER A 355 21.32 -2.00 13.51
CA SER A 355 22.44 -1.85 14.44
C SER A 355 23.75 -2.02 13.66
N THR A 356 24.53 -0.95 13.55
CA THR A 356 25.74 -0.91 12.71
C THR A 356 27.02 -1.08 13.51
N THR A 357 28.06 -1.56 12.83
CA THR A 357 29.42 -1.68 13.36
C THR A 357 30.41 -1.01 12.40
N PRO A 358 31.57 -0.55 12.90
CA PRO A 358 32.57 0.06 12.03
C PRO A 358 33.25 -1.02 11.17
N VAL A 359 33.65 -0.63 9.97
CA VAL A 359 34.49 -1.43 9.10
C VAL A 359 35.43 -0.51 8.35
N ASP A 360 36.65 -0.96 8.05
CA ASP A 360 37.61 -0.14 7.30
C ASP A 360 37.02 0.29 5.94
N PRO A 361 36.87 1.60 5.67
CA PRO A 361 36.33 2.11 4.40
C PRO A 361 37.21 1.75 3.19
N ASP A 362 38.51 1.60 3.40
CA ASP A 362 39.46 1.31 2.33
C ASP A 362 39.50 -0.18 1.98
N ASN A 363 39.15 -1.06 2.92
CA ASN A 363 39.03 -2.49 2.68
C ASN A 363 37.86 -2.77 1.72
N LYS A 364 38.16 -3.40 0.57
CA LYS A 364 37.18 -3.73 -0.48
C LYS A 364 36.73 -5.19 -0.48
N ASN A 365 37.24 -6.00 0.45
CA ASN A 365 36.83 -7.39 0.55
C ASN A 365 35.39 -7.49 1.08
N PRO A 366 34.60 -8.45 0.58
CA PRO A 366 33.29 -8.74 1.16
C PRO A 366 33.46 -9.31 2.57
N CYS A 367 32.53 -8.98 3.46
CA CYS A 367 32.46 -9.55 4.79
C CYS A 367 31.55 -10.78 4.78
N GLU A 368 32.01 -11.89 5.37
CA GLU A 368 31.26 -13.16 5.36
C GLU A 368 30.14 -13.22 6.42
N PHE A 369 30.11 -12.25 7.33
CA PHE A 369 29.21 -12.19 8.49
C PHE A 369 28.50 -10.83 8.62
N GLY A 370 28.47 -10.05 7.55
CA GLY A 370 27.81 -8.75 7.49
C GLY A 370 27.84 -8.14 6.09
N THR A 371 26.99 -7.14 5.87
CA THR A 371 26.93 -6.39 4.62
C THR A 371 27.39 -4.95 4.84
N ARG A 372 28.21 -4.43 3.93
CA ARG A 372 28.52 -2.99 3.90
C ARG A 372 27.29 -2.24 3.38
N VAL A 373 26.61 -1.51 4.26
CA VAL A 373 25.40 -0.73 3.95
C VAL A 373 25.70 0.74 3.68
N GLY A 374 26.88 1.19 4.11
CA GLY A 374 27.44 2.51 3.81
C GLY A 374 28.96 2.44 3.78
N HIS A 375 29.61 3.48 3.26
CA HIS A 375 31.07 3.55 3.25
C HIS A 375 31.59 3.64 4.70
N GLY A 376 32.30 2.61 5.16
CA GLY A 376 32.76 2.47 6.54
C GLY A 376 31.71 1.95 7.54
N VAL A 377 30.53 1.53 7.05
CA VAL A 377 29.40 1.09 7.87
C VAL A 377 29.03 -0.34 7.51
N LEU A 378 29.11 -1.24 8.49
CA LEU A 378 28.74 -2.64 8.36
C LEU A 378 27.42 -2.89 9.10
N GLY A 379 26.46 -3.52 8.43
CA GLY A 379 25.30 -4.15 9.05
C GLY A 379 25.60 -5.63 9.26
N PRO A 380 25.91 -6.10 10.49
CA PRO A 380 26.23 -7.50 10.71
C PRO A 380 24.99 -8.40 10.52
N TYR A 381 25.19 -9.63 10.05
CA TYR A 381 24.10 -10.61 9.93
C TYR A 381 23.51 -10.94 11.30
N HIS A 382 22.21 -11.16 11.36
CA HIS A 382 21.51 -11.47 12.61
C HIS A 382 20.17 -12.18 12.33
N GLN A 383 19.56 -12.73 13.37
CA GLN A 383 18.19 -13.26 13.29
C GLN A 383 17.26 -12.42 14.17
N HIS A 384 15.97 -12.39 13.86
CA HIS A 384 14.91 -11.94 14.75
C HIS A 384 14.02 -13.14 15.03
N ILE A 385 14.07 -13.69 16.25
CA ILE A 385 13.33 -14.91 16.60
C ILE A 385 12.32 -14.58 17.70
N PHE A 386 11.05 -14.76 17.38
CA PHE A 386 9.87 -14.49 18.18
C PHE A 386 9.33 -15.78 18.76
N ASN A 387 8.66 -15.70 19.92
CA ASN A 387 7.89 -16.81 20.47
C ASN A 387 6.47 -16.37 20.81
N LEU A 388 5.48 -16.94 20.12
CA LEU A 388 4.06 -16.71 20.39
C LEU A 388 3.54 -17.81 21.34
N ARG A 389 3.08 -17.41 22.53
CA ARG A 389 2.43 -18.29 23.51
C ARG A 389 0.94 -18.34 23.24
N ILE A 390 0.41 -19.53 23.01
CA ILE A 390 -1.00 -19.80 22.71
C ILE A 390 -1.52 -20.76 23.79
N ASP A 391 -2.46 -20.28 24.58
CA ASP A 391 -3.11 -20.98 25.68
C ASP A 391 -4.54 -21.34 25.26
N PRO A 392 -4.74 -22.50 24.62
CA PRO A 392 -6.03 -22.88 24.07
C PRO A 392 -7.04 -23.36 25.11
N CYS A 393 -8.31 -23.08 24.82
CA CYS A 393 -9.47 -23.67 25.47
C CYS A 393 -10.53 -23.96 24.41
N ILE A 394 -10.12 -24.68 23.35
CA ILE A 394 -10.92 -24.93 22.15
C ILE A 394 -12.19 -25.67 22.53
N ASP A 395 -13.31 -24.95 22.49
CA ASP A 395 -14.62 -25.42 22.90
C ASP A 395 -14.60 -26.09 24.29
N GLY A 396 -13.82 -25.52 25.21
CA GLY A 396 -13.62 -25.98 26.59
C GLY A 396 -12.27 -26.65 26.83
N ASP A 397 -12.11 -27.17 28.04
CA ASP A 397 -10.89 -27.83 28.53
C ASP A 397 -10.63 -29.19 27.83
N GLY A 398 -9.45 -29.75 28.08
CA GLY A 398 -9.03 -31.04 27.52
C GLY A 398 -8.68 -30.90 26.05
N ASN A 399 -7.60 -30.17 25.75
CA ASN A 399 -7.13 -29.97 24.40
C ASN A 399 -5.89 -30.83 24.14
N SER A 400 -5.61 -31.08 22.86
CA SER A 400 -4.41 -31.78 22.41
C SER A 400 -3.79 -31.08 21.21
N LEU A 401 -2.47 -31.16 21.09
CA LEU A 401 -1.78 -30.82 19.85
C LEU A 401 -1.71 -32.06 18.93
N GLN A 402 -2.12 -31.90 17.68
CA GLN A 402 -2.04 -32.92 16.63
C GLN A 402 -1.15 -32.43 15.49
N VAL A 403 -0.19 -33.27 15.11
CA VAL A 403 0.66 -33.08 13.92
C VAL A 403 0.02 -33.79 12.75
N VAL A 404 -0.15 -33.08 11.62
CA VAL A 404 -0.81 -33.62 10.42
C VAL A 404 0.10 -33.44 9.20
N ASP A 405 0.42 -34.56 8.55
CA ASP A 405 1.22 -34.64 7.33
C ASP A 405 0.34 -35.04 6.15
N SER A 406 0.61 -34.48 4.97
CA SER A 406 0.02 -34.95 3.70
C SER A 406 0.99 -35.92 3.02
N VAL A 407 0.57 -37.16 2.81
CA VAL A 407 1.43 -38.24 2.30
C VAL A 407 0.81 -38.92 1.07
N PRO A 408 1.63 -39.35 0.08
CA PRO A 408 1.12 -40.09 -1.07
C PRO A 408 0.57 -41.46 -0.64
N MET A 409 -0.48 -41.91 -1.32
CA MET A 409 -0.95 -43.29 -1.20
C MET A 409 -0.04 -44.23 -1.99
N PRO A 410 0.20 -45.47 -1.53
CA PRO A 410 0.98 -46.45 -2.29
C PRO A 410 0.34 -46.74 -3.65
N LEU A 411 1.14 -47.14 -4.64
CA LEU A 411 0.63 -47.59 -5.94
C LEU A 411 0.09 -49.02 -5.81
N ASP A 412 -1.24 -49.17 -5.78
CA ASP A 412 -1.91 -50.46 -5.60
C ASP A 412 -3.29 -50.49 -6.32
N LYS A 413 -4.11 -51.51 -6.05
CA LYS A 413 -5.45 -51.65 -6.65
C LYS A 413 -6.43 -50.53 -6.26
N TYR A 414 -6.18 -49.81 -5.17
CA TYR A 414 -7.00 -48.69 -4.69
C TYR A 414 -6.49 -47.33 -5.19
N ASN A 415 -5.21 -47.23 -5.55
CA ASN A 415 -4.62 -46.07 -6.21
C ASN A 415 -3.87 -46.47 -7.51
N PRO A 416 -4.55 -47.06 -8.52
CA PRO A 416 -3.90 -47.65 -9.69
C PRO A 416 -3.24 -46.62 -10.62
N TYR A 417 -3.58 -45.34 -10.47
CA TYR A 417 -3.06 -44.24 -11.28
C TYR A 417 -2.01 -43.41 -10.57
N GLY A 418 -1.65 -43.73 -9.32
CA GLY A 418 -0.56 -43.07 -8.59
C GLY A 418 -0.79 -41.61 -8.22
N ILE A 419 -2.04 -41.13 -8.24
CA ILE A 419 -2.38 -39.71 -7.95
C ILE A 419 -2.91 -39.49 -6.53
N GLY A 420 -3.27 -40.56 -5.83
CA GLY A 420 -3.89 -40.48 -4.51
C GLY A 420 -2.93 -40.00 -3.43
N TYR A 421 -3.44 -39.20 -2.50
CA TYR A 421 -2.77 -38.82 -1.26
C TYR A 421 -3.77 -38.85 -0.10
N ARG A 422 -3.27 -38.91 1.13
CA ARG A 422 -4.08 -38.87 2.36
C ARG A 422 -3.36 -38.07 3.43
N THR A 423 -4.07 -37.74 4.50
CA THR A 423 -3.44 -37.17 5.70
C THR A 423 -3.10 -38.27 6.70
N GLU A 424 -1.93 -38.16 7.30
CA GLU A 424 -1.57 -38.90 8.52
C GLU A 424 -1.58 -37.94 9.70
N SER A 425 -2.08 -38.40 10.85
CA SER A 425 -2.22 -37.55 12.02
C SER A 425 -1.70 -38.26 13.26
N ARG A 426 -0.91 -37.55 14.06
CA ARG A 426 -0.40 -38.02 15.35
C ARG A 426 -0.71 -36.99 16.42
N THR A 427 -1.34 -37.43 17.50
CA THR A 427 -1.51 -36.61 18.71
C THR A 427 -0.22 -36.63 19.51
N VAL A 428 0.23 -35.46 19.97
CA VAL A 428 1.36 -35.31 20.88
C VAL A 428 0.90 -35.69 22.28
N LYS A 429 1.62 -36.61 22.93
CA LYS A 429 1.21 -37.19 24.22
C LYS A 429 1.92 -36.61 25.42
N GLU A 430 3.18 -36.24 25.25
CA GLU A 430 4.03 -35.68 26.28
C GLU A 430 4.55 -34.32 25.85
N SER A 431 4.84 -33.45 26.82
CA SER A 431 5.48 -32.17 26.58
C SER A 431 6.77 -32.35 25.76
N GLY A 432 6.96 -31.50 24.75
CA GLY A 432 7.98 -31.73 23.75
C GLY A 432 8.00 -30.69 22.64
N THR A 433 8.71 -31.03 21.59
CA THR A 433 8.92 -30.19 20.40
C THR A 433 8.47 -30.89 19.14
N GLU A 434 8.15 -30.10 18.12
CA GLU A 434 7.85 -30.58 16.78
C GLU A 434 8.48 -29.66 15.73
N ASP A 435 8.94 -30.25 14.63
CA ASP A 435 9.58 -29.52 13.53
C ASP A 435 8.66 -29.34 12.32
N LEU A 436 8.91 -28.27 11.56
CA LEU A 436 8.28 -28.04 10.26
C LEU A 436 8.78 -29.07 9.24
N ASP A 437 7.90 -29.50 8.34
CA ASP A 437 8.28 -30.35 7.19
C ASP A 437 7.52 -29.87 5.96
N VAL A 438 8.19 -29.05 5.14
CA VAL A 438 7.63 -28.49 3.91
C VAL A 438 7.37 -29.59 2.87
N SER A 439 8.15 -30.68 2.87
CA SER A 439 7.98 -31.77 1.91
C SER A 439 6.66 -32.52 2.07
N LYS A 440 6.09 -32.49 3.28
CA LYS A 440 4.80 -33.11 3.64
C LYS A 440 3.67 -32.09 3.82
N GLY A 441 3.96 -30.80 3.64
CA GLY A 441 3.04 -29.72 3.98
C GLY A 441 2.53 -29.83 5.43
N ARG A 442 3.43 -30.15 6.37
CA ARG A 442 3.08 -30.39 7.77
C ARG A 442 2.37 -29.21 8.40
N VAL A 443 1.29 -29.51 9.13
CA VAL A 443 0.50 -28.51 9.87
C VAL A 443 0.19 -29.01 11.27
N PHE A 444 -0.09 -28.06 12.16
CA PHE A 444 -0.40 -28.34 13.55
C PHE A 444 -1.85 -27.99 13.84
N LYS A 445 -2.56 -28.83 14.57
CA LYS A 445 -3.95 -28.61 14.97
C LYS A 445 -4.09 -28.72 16.47
N ILE A 446 -4.64 -27.70 17.09
CA ILE A 446 -5.08 -27.73 18.48
C ILE A 446 -6.53 -28.23 18.44
N ILE A 447 -6.79 -29.40 19.00
CA ILE A 447 -8.09 -30.06 18.92
C ILE A 447 -8.70 -30.27 20.30
N ASN A 448 -10.02 -30.33 20.36
CA ASN A 448 -10.75 -30.90 21.49
C ASN A 448 -11.28 -32.29 21.10
N PRO A 449 -10.62 -33.37 21.54
CA PRO A 449 -11.02 -34.73 21.16
C PRO A 449 -12.40 -35.14 21.73
N ASN A 450 -12.91 -34.42 22.73
CA ASN A 450 -14.19 -34.73 23.38
C ASN A 450 -15.41 -34.20 22.59
N LYS A 451 -15.18 -33.35 21.58
CA LYS A 451 -16.23 -32.74 20.76
C LYS A 451 -15.99 -33.01 19.29
N ILE A 452 -16.90 -33.78 18.69
CA ILE A 452 -16.81 -34.18 17.28
C ILE A 452 -17.70 -33.29 16.43
N ASN A 453 -17.13 -32.74 15.36
CA ASN A 453 -17.88 -32.02 14.35
C ASN A 453 -18.78 -32.99 13.56
N PRO A 454 -20.10 -32.75 13.45
CA PRO A 454 -21.02 -33.69 12.82
C PRO A 454 -20.87 -33.74 11.29
N THR A 455 -20.29 -32.71 10.66
CA THR A 455 -20.07 -32.67 9.21
C THR A 455 -18.80 -33.41 8.82
N SER A 456 -17.67 -33.10 9.45
CA SER A 456 -16.39 -33.71 9.09
C SER A 456 -16.12 -35.03 9.81
N LEU A 457 -16.87 -35.35 10.87
CA LEU A 457 -16.64 -36.50 11.76
C LEU A 457 -15.24 -36.51 12.39
N LEU A 458 -14.68 -35.31 12.59
CA LEU A 458 -13.36 -35.10 13.21
C LEU A 458 -13.54 -34.28 14.47
N PRO A 459 -12.60 -34.35 15.43
CA PRO A 459 -12.54 -33.42 16.55
C PRO A 459 -12.61 -31.96 16.08
N VAL A 460 -13.34 -31.12 16.81
CA VAL A 460 -13.31 -29.67 16.60
C VAL A 460 -11.90 -29.15 16.91
N GLY A 461 -11.42 -28.17 16.15
CA GLY A 461 -10.06 -27.69 16.32
C GLY A 461 -9.74 -26.38 15.64
N TYR A 462 -8.56 -25.85 15.97
CA TYR A 462 -7.92 -24.75 15.27
C TYR A 462 -6.58 -25.21 14.71
N LYS A 463 -6.36 -24.92 13.42
CA LYS A 463 -5.10 -25.16 12.73
C LYS A 463 -4.17 -23.97 12.93
N LEU A 464 -3.00 -24.23 13.48
CA LEU A 464 -1.85 -23.32 13.41
C LEU A 464 -1.16 -23.50 12.06
N VAL A 465 -1.16 -22.43 11.27
CA VAL A 465 -0.35 -22.31 10.06
C VAL A 465 0.92 -21.55 10.45
N PRO A 466 2.04 -22.28 10.65
CA PRO A 466 3.29 -21.63 11.01
C PRO A 466 3.87 -20.91 9.79
N ILE A 467 4.75 -19.94 10.06
CA ILE A 467 5.67 -19.45 9.04
C ILE A 467 6.83 -20.44 8.90
N VAL A 468 7.28 -20.66 7.67
CA VAL A 468 8.51 -21.44 7.43
C VAL A 468 9.69 -20.55 7.78
N SER A 469 10.34 -20.86 8.89
CA SER A 469 11.47 -20.08 9.42
C SER A 469 12.70 -20.96 9.58
N GLN A 470 13.87 -20.38 9.35
CA GLN A 470 15.14 -20.97 9.80
C GLN A 470 15.25 -20.74 11.32
N MET A 471 15.42 -21.82 12.06
CA MET A 471 15.63 -21.78 13.51
C MET A 471 17.04 -21.26 13.84
N MET A 472 17.39 -21.25 15.13
CA MET A 472 18.67 -20.72 15.64
C MET A 472 19.88 -21.25 14.85
N ILE A 473 20.68 -20.33 14.30
CA ILE A 473 21.92 -20.67 13.58
C ILE A 473 23.10 -20.83 14.55
N ALA A 474 23.09 -20.09 15.66
CA ALA A 474 24.17 -20.11 16.63
C ALA A 474 24.43 -21.53 17.14
N HIS A 475 25.71 -21.90 17.28
CA HIS A 475 26.09 -23.24 17.68
C HIS A 475 25.49 -23.62 19.05
N PRO A 476 25.04 -24.87 19.28
CA PRO A 476 24.40 -25.28 20.54
C PRO A 476 25.19 -25.01 21.83
N THR A 477 26.51 -24.93 21.74
CA THR A 477 27.39 -24.61 22.89
C THR A 477 27.60 -23.11 23.11
N SER A 478 27.09 -22.25 22.22
CA SER A 478 27.22 -20.80 22.33
C SER A 478 26.26 -20.22 23.37
N TRP A 479 26.60 -19.04 23.90
CA TRP A 479 25.71 -18.31 24.82
C TRP A 479 24.42 -17.85 24.15
N HIS A 480 24.44 -17.52 22.85
CA HIS A 480 23.22 -17.21 22.10
C HIS A 480 22.27 -18.40 22.16
N PHE A 481 22.70 -19.59 21.72
CA PHE A 481 21.84 -20.76 21.71
C PHE A 481 21.35 -21.16 23.11
N ARG A 482 22.25 -21.24 24.10
CA ARG A 482 21.88 -21.66 25.47
C ARG A 482 20.77 -20.78 26.06
N ARG A 483 20.87 -19.46 25.89
CA ARG A 483 19.97 -18.47 26.49
C ARG A 483 18.64 -18.31 25.73
N SER A 484 18.65 -18.50 24.42
CA SER A 484 17.45 -18.44 23.57
C SER A 484 17.11 -19.81 22.99
N ASN A 485 17.12 -20.82 23.84
CA ASN A 485 16.86 -22.20 23.44
C ASN A 485 15.44 -22.41 22.86
N PHE A 486 14.50 -21.49 23.08
CA PHE A 486 13.21 -21.50 22.42
C PHE A 486 13.30 -21.41 20.89
N GLY A 487 14.40 -20.85 20.37
CA GLY A 487 14.68 -20.77 18.94
C GLY A 487 15.22 -22.06 18.32
N ASP A 488 15.37 -23.14 19.07
CA ASP A 488 15.88 -24.44 18.58
C ASP A 488 14.85 -25.18 17.71
N HIS A 489 13.58 -25.14 18.14
CA HIS A 489 12.47 -25.77 17.47
C HIS A 489 11.34 -24.77 17.19
N PRO A 490 10.57 -24.94 16.10
CA PRO A 490 9.51 -24.02 15.71
C PRO A 490 8.24 -24.19 16.53
N ILE A 491 7.98 -25.40 17.06
CA ILE A 491 6.77 -25.70 17.83
C ILE A 491 7.17 -26.40 19.13
N TRP A 492 6.58 -25.92 20.23
CA TRP A 492 6.69 -26.51 21.55
C TRP A 492 5.30 -26.71 22.13
N VAL A 493 5.15 -27.75 22.95
CA VAL A 493 3.93 -27.96 23.74
C VAL A 493 4.29 -28.32 25.17
N THR A 494 3.69 -27.63 26.11
CA THR A 494 3.84 -27.88 27.55
C THR A 494 2.47 -28.12 28.17
N LYS A 495 2.44 -28.80 29.32
CA LYS A 495 1.28 -28.76 30.20
C LYS A 495 1.20 -27.37 30.84
N TYR A 496 0.00 -26.80 30.96
CA TYR A 496 -0.19 -25.53 31.63
C TYR A 496 0.27 -25.61 33.10
N LYS A 497 1.04 -24.61 33.52
CA LYS A 497 1.36 -24.33 34.92
C LYS A 497 1.37 -22.82 35.12
N GLU A 498 0.84 -22.39 36.26
CA GLU A 498 0.83 -20.99 36.64
C GLU A 498 2.27 -20.45 36.73
N GLY A 499 2.50 -19.26 36.19
CA GLY A 499 3.82 -18.61 36.15
C GLY A 499 4.71 -18.99 34.96
N GLU A 500 4.37 -20.04 34.19
CA GLU A 500 5.07 -20.41 32.96
C GLU A 500 4.60 -19.54 31.78
N LEU A 501 5.14 -18.31 31.72
CA LEU A 501 4.73 -17.27 30.76
C LEU A 501 5.79 -16.96 29.69
N PHE A 502 7.08 -17.07 30.01
CA PHE A 502 8.16 -16.52 29.19
C PHE A 502 9.10 -17.61 28.66
N ALA A 503 9.30 -17.65 27.35
CA ALA A 503 9.98 -18.75 26.67
C ALA A 503 11.45 -18.93 27.12
N SER A 504 12.13 -17.83 27.45
CA SER A 504 13.50 -17.83 28.00
C SER A 504 13.56 -17.70 29.53
N GLY A 505 12.46 -17.95 30.22
CA GLY A 505 12.36 -17.80 31.67
C GLY A 505 12.21 -16.34 32.11
N VAL A 506 12.15 -16.13 33.43
CA VAL A 506 11.83 -14.81 34.00
C VAL A 506 13.01 -13.83 33.87
N TYR A 507 14.24 -14.31 33.99
CA TYR A 507 15.45 -13.47 34.08
C TYR A 507 16.39 -13.75 32.91
N THR A 508 16.31 -12.92 31.85
CA THR A 508 17.10 -13.07 30.62
C THR A 508 18.41 -12.29 30.62
N ASN A 509 18.50 -11.22 31.42
CA ASN A 509 19.68 -10.38 31.50
C ASN A 509 20.85 -11.18 32.09
N GLN A 510 21.95 -11.30 31.33
CA GLN A 510 23.12 -12.13 31.64
C GLN A 510 22.81 -13.59 32.05
N SER A 511 21.69 -14.15 31.58
CA SER A 511 21.22 -15.48 31.95
C SER A 511 22.19 -16.60 31.55
N ASP A 512 22.14 -17.72 32.29
CA ASP A 512 22.81 -18.98 31.97
C ASP A 512 22.05 -19.81 30.91
N GLY A 513 20.76 -19.54 30.74
CA GLY A 513 19.88 -20.22 29.79
C GLY A 513 19.21 -21.49 30.33
N ASP A 514 19.27 -21.71 31.65
CA ASP A 514 18.77 -22.94 32.29
C ASP A 514 17.27 -22.89 32.65
N ASP A 515 16.58 -21.78 32.35
CA ASP A 515 15.15 -21.56 32.63
C ASP A 515 14.36 -21.36 31.33
N GLY A 516 13.04 -21.51 31.40
CA GLY A 516 12.13 -21.34 30.27
C GLY A 516 11.65 -22.66 29.64
N ILE A 517 11.14 -22.58 28.41
CA ILE A 517 10.35 -23.66 27.79
C ILE A 517 11.12 -24.95 27.59
N LYS A 518 12.45 -24.89 27.42
CA LYS A 518 13.29 -26.09 27.31
C LYS A 518 13.24 -26.93 28.58
N ALA A 519 13.39 -26.32 29.75
CA ALA A 519 13.26 -27.02 31.03
C ALA A 519 11.83 -27.55 31.23
N TRP A 520 10.82 -26.86 30.70
CA TRP A 520 9.42 -27.26 30.87
C TRP A 520 9.04 -28.47 30.03
N VAL A 521 9.52 -28.57 28.79
CA VAL A 521 9.26 -29.73 27.94
C VAL A 521 10.01 -30.99 28.38
N GLU A 522 11.16 -30.84 29.03
CA GLU A 522 11.95 -31.95 29.58
C GLU A 522 11.23 -32.71 30.69
N ARG A 523 10.19 -32.13 31.31
CA ARG A 523 9.37 -32.79 32.33
C ARG A 523 8.60 -34.01 31.79
N LYS A 524 8.36 -34.08 30.48
CA LYS A 524 7.52 -35.10 29.84
C LYS A 524 6.14 -35.21 30.50
N ASP A 525 5.57 -34.05 30.85
CA ASP A 525 4.21 -33.97 31.38
C ASP A 525 3.21 -34.46 30.31
N ASN A 526 2.10 -35.08 30.71
CA ASN A 526 1.02 -35.43 29.78
C ASN A 526 0.43 -34.15 29.15
N VAL A 527 0.26 -34.18 27.82
CA VAL A 527 -0.36 -33.09 27.03
C VAL A 527 -1.43 -33.62 26.05
N GLU A 528 -1.84 -34.89 26.18
CA GLU A 528 -2.99 -35.44 25.47
C GLU A 528 -4.25 -35.24 26.31
N ASN A 529 -5.23 -34.53 25.74
CA ASN A 529 -6.54 -34.25 26.33
C ASN A 529 -6.43 -33.61 27.72
N ASP A 530 -5.61 -32.58 27.84
CA ASP A 530 -5.24 -31.91 29.09
C ASP A 530 -5.26 -30.39 28.89
N ASP A 531 -4.92 -29.64 29.94
CA ASP A 531 -4.65 -28.21 29.84
C ASP A 531 -3.23 -27.99 29.31
N ILE A 532 -3.11 -27.47 28.10
CA ILE A 532 -1.85 -27.39 27.35
C ILE A 532 -1.55 -25.94 26.97
N VAL A 533 -0.28 -25.65 26.73
CA VAL A 533 0.17 -24.40 26.10
C VAL A 533 0.99 -24.75 24.88
N VAL A 534 0.65 -24.14 23.74
CA VAL A 534 1.40 -24.27 22.49
C VAL A 534 2.26 -23.02 22.32
N TRP A 535 3.53 -23.21 22.03
CA TRP A 535 4.48 -22.13 21.81
C TRP A 535 5.01 -22.22 20.39
N HIS A 536 4.82 -21.17 19.60
CA HIS A 536 5.34 -21.11 18.24
C HIS A 536 6.54 -20.18 18.17
N SER A 537 7.71 -20.74 17.96
CA SER A 537 8.92 -20.00 17.64
C SER A 537 9.02 -19.79 16.12
N PHE A 538 9.29 -18.56 15.72
CA PHE A 538 9.44 -18.20 14.32
C PHE A 538 10.31 -16.96 14.17
N GLY A 539 10.77 -16.68 12.96
CA GLY A 539 11.65 -15.55 12.74
C GLY A 539 12.11 -15.34 11.32
N PHE A 540 12.91 -14.30 11.14
CA PHE A 540 13.62 -13.99 9.91
C PHE A 540 15.13 -14.10 10.14
N THR A 541 15.84 -14.63 9.15
CA THR A 541 17.30 -14.52 9.08
C THR A 541 17.61 -13.28 8.24
N HIS A 542 18.08 -12.22 8.87
CA HIS A 542 18.32 -10.94 8.23
C HIS A 542 19.80 -10.82 7.83
N ASN A 543 20.03 -10.90 6.52
CA ASN A 543 21.29 -10.50 5.91
C ASN A 543 21.07 -9.09 5.34
N PRO A 544 21.52 -8.02 6.03
CA PRO A 544 21.18 -6.67 5.63
C PRO A 544 21.62 -6.35 4.21
N ARG A 545 20.94 -5.40 3.59
CA ARG A 545 21.27 -4.87 2.27
C ARG A 545 21.38 -3.34 2.31
N PRO A 546 22.06 -2.70 1.34
CA PRO A 546 22.14 -1.24 1.29
C PRO A 546 20.77 -0.54 1.33
N GLU A 547 19.74 -1.16 0.76
CA GLU A 547 18.36 -0.63 0.77
C GLU A 547 17.70 -0.62 2.16
N ASP A 548 18.29 -1.30 3.15
CA ASP A 548 17.83 -1.27 4.54
C ASP A 548 18.43 -0.09 5.32
N PHE A 549 19.24 0.74 4.66
CA PHE A 549 19.95 1.89 5.23
C PHE A 549 19.60 3.17 4.45
N PRO A 550 19.47 4.35 5.11
CA PRO A 550 19.71 4.62 6.53
C PRO A 550 18.56 4.21 7.47
N VAL A 551 17.41 3.80 6.91
CA VAL A 551 16.26 3.24 7.63
C VAL A 551 15.63 2.13 6.79
N MET A 552 15.28 1.02 7.44
CA MET A 552 14.88 -0.22 6.80
C MET A 552 13.40 -0.21 6.38
N PRO A 553 13.08 -0.52 5.12
CA PRO A 553 11.71 -0.81 4.71
C PRO A 553 11.13 -2.01 5.46
N ALA A 554 9.85 -1.93 5.81
CA ALA A 554 9.14 -2.96 6.56
C ALA A 554 9.25 -4.40 5.96
N GLU A 555 9.67 -5.36 6.78
CA GLU A 555 9.61 -6.81 6.50
C GLU A 555 8.55 -7.47 7.40
N VAL A 556 7.73 -8.39 6.86
CA VAL A 556 6.54 -8.92 7.54
C VAL A 556 6.55 -10.45 7.67
N ALA A 557 6.34 -10.97 8.88
CA ALA A 557 5.98 -12.36 9.17
C ALA A 557 4.51 -12.46 9.55
N ARG A 558 3.86 -13.56 9.19
CA ARG A 558 2.46 -13.85 9.55
C ARG A 558 2.31 -15.27 10.06
N VAL A 559 1.75 -15.40 11.25
CA VAL A 559 1.25 -16.64 11.84
C VAL A 559 -0.27 -16.64 11.79
N MET A 560 -0.91 -17.76 11.46
CA MET A 560 -2.38 -17.84 11.42
C MET A 560 -2.93 -18.98 12.26
N LEU A 561 -3.98 -18.69 13.02
CA LEU A 561 -4.84 -19.64 13.71
C LEU A 561 -6.18 -19.68 12.99
N LYS A 562 -6.52 -20.81 12.37
CA LYS A 562 -7.72 -20.96 11.54
C LYS A 562 -8.64 -22.03 12.10
N PRO A 563 -9.97 -21.84 12.12
CA PRO A 563 -10.88 -22.91 12.49
C PRO A 563 -10.74 -24.10 11.53
N ASN A 564 -10.62 -25.30 12.07
CA ASN A 564 -10.54 -26.54 11.30
C ASN A 564 -11.49 -27.57 11.90
N SER A 565 -12.57 -27.88 11.17
CA SER A 565 -13.68 -28.67 11.72
C SER A 565 -14.31 -28.04 12.98
N PHE A 566 -14.09 -26.76 13.26
CA PHE A 566 -14.72 -26.10 14.39
C PHE A 566 -16.20 -25.81 14.12
N PHE A 567 -16.52 -25.32 12.91
CA PHE A 567 -17.88 -25.07 12.43
C PHE A 567 -18.31 -26.15 11.43
N GLU A 568 -19.62 -26.35 11.28
CA GLU A 568 -20.22 -27.28 10.31
C GLU A 568 -20.18 -26.76 8.87
N TYR A 569 -20.12 -25.45 8.71
CA TYR A 569 -20.08 -24.75 7.43
C TYR A 569 -19.28 -23.45 7.57
N ASN A 570 -19.12 -22.74 6.46
CA ASN A 570 -18.43 -21.45 6.44
C ASN A 570 -19.15 -20.44 7.36
N PRO A 571 -18.51 -19.95 8.45
CA PRO A 571 -19.16 -19.05 9.42
C PRO A 571 -19.41 -17.63 8.88
N THR A 572 -19.01 -17.34 7.63
CA THR A 572 -19.21 -16.05 6.94
C THR A 572 -20.42 -16.02 6.00
N MET A 573 -21.27 -17.06 6.01
CA MET A 573 -22.44 -17.13 5.13
C MET A 573 -23.54 -16.13 5.49
N ASP A 574 -23.50 -15.56 6.68
CA ASP A 574 -24.39 -14.50 7.18
C ASP A 574 -23.80 -13.09 7.04
N VAL A 575 -22.54 -12.97 6.61
CA VAL A 575 -21.95 -11.66 6.31
C VAL A 575 -22.67 -11.08 5.07
N PRO A 576 -23.15 -9.83 5.13
CA PRO A 576 -23.91 -9.24 4.04
C PRO A 576 -23.15 -9.25 2.70
N PRO A 577 -23.86 -9.49 1.58
CA PRO A 577 -23.24 -9.46 0.26
C PRO A 577 -22.71 -8.05 -0.05
N SER A 578 -21.57 -8.02 -0.72
CA SER A 578 -20.93 -6.77 -1.15
C SER A 578 -21.77 -6.13 -2.24
N SER A 579 -22.15 -4.87 -2.06
CA SER A 579 -22.90 -4.11 -3.06
C SER A 579 -22.32 -2.72 -3.24
N GLN A 580 -22.60 -2.10 -4.39
CA GLN A 580 -22.24 -0.71 -4.64
C GLN A 580 -22.98 0.26 -3.71
N ALA A 581 -24.22 -0.07 -3.32
CA ALA A 581 -24.99 0.72 -2.37
C ALA A 581 -24.31 0.82 -1.00
N PHE A 582 -23.68 -0.27 -0.56
CA PHE A 582 -22.95 -0.34 0.71
C PHE A 582 -21.50 0.17 0.61
N ASN A 583 -20.73 -0.28 -0.40
CA ASN A 583 -19.30 0.01 -0.49
C ASN A 583 -18.95 1.35 -1.14
N GLN A 584 -19.86 1.93 -1.93
CA GLN A 584 -19.72 3.24 -2.56
C GLN A 584 -18.40 3.46 -3.36
N SER A 585 -17.89 2.42 -4.03
CA SER A 585 -16.69 2.53 -4.86
C SER A 585 -16.85 3.57 -5.98
N VAL A 586 -15.84 4.39 -6.24
CA VAL A 586 -15.89 5.38 -7.33
C VAL A 586 -15.16 4.83 -8.55
N LEU A 587 -15.83 4.79 -9.70
CA LEU A 587 -15.21 4.42 -10.97
C LEU A 587 -14.18 5.50 -11.35
N TYR A 588 -12.92 5.09 -11.56
CA TYR A 588 -11.91 5.95 -12.18
C TYR A 588 -12.19 6.06 -13.67
N ASP A 589 -12.59 7.24 -14.11
CA ASP A 589 -12.84 7.54 -15.51
C ASP A 589 -11.67 8.35 -16.09
N GLY A 590 -10.79 7.67 -16.81
CA GLY A 590 -9.67 8.30 -17.50
C GLY A 590 -10.08 9.27 -18.62
N SER A 591 -11.33 9.17 -19.10
CA SER A 591 -11.87 10.06 -20.14
C SER A 591 -12.31 11.42 -19.58
N LYS A 592 -12.53 11.57 -18.26
CA LYS A 592 -12.82 12.88 -17.66
C LYS A 592 -11.65 13.87 -17.70
N ASN A 593 -10.42 13.40 -17.90
CA ASN A 593 -9.30 14.28 -18.24
C ASN A 593 -9.33 14.75 -19.71
N GLN A 594 -10.08 14.08 -20.59
CA GLN A 594 -10.40 14.55 -21.95
C GLN A 594 -11.59 15.52 -21.97
N ASP A 595 -12.46 15.53 -20.94
CA ASP A 595 -13.53 16.53 -20.86
C ASP A 595 -13.01 17.95 -20.58
N ALA A 596 -11.82 18.09 -19.97
CA ALA A 596 -11.12 19.37 -19.89
C ALA A 596 -10.73 19.91 -21.28
N THR A 597 -10.47 19.03 -22.25
CA THR A 597 -10.28 19.39 -23.67
C THR A 597 -11.60 19.67 -24.41
N ASN A 598 -12.72 19.05 -24.01
CA ASN A 598 -14.07 19.37 -24.53
C ASN A 598 -14.64 20.68 -23.97
N GLY A 599 -14.11 21.17 -22.84
CA GLY A 599 -14.33 22.54 -22.38
C GLY A 599 -13.86 23.60 -23.39
N ALA A 600 -12.87 23.28 -24.24
CA ALA A 600 -12.36 24.20 -25.25
C ALA A 600 -13.31 24.34 -26.46
N THR A 601 -14.10 23.32 -26.81
CA THR A 601 -15.10 23.40 -27.89
C THR A 601 -16.35 24.18 -27.48
N SER A 602 -16.79 24.07 -26.22
CA SER A 602 -17.84 24.97 -25.67
C SER A 602 -17.37 26.42 -25.60
N ALA A 603 -16.12 26.67 -25.21
CA ALA A 603 -15.53 28.01 -25.22
C ALA A 603 -15.44 28.64 -26.63
N MET A 604 -15.37 27.85 -27.71
CA MET A 604 -15.44 28.37 -29.09
C MET A 604 -16.86 28.78 -29.50
N ALA A 605 -17.91 28.10 -29.02
CA ALA A 605 -19.30 28.51 -29.22
C ALA A 605 -19.62 29.82 -28.46
N ASP A 606 -19.08 29.96 -27.25
CA ASP A 606 -19.22 31.18 -26.46
C ASP A 606 -18.39 32.34 -27.03
N ALA A 607 -17.16 32.07 -27.50
CA ALA A 607 -16.33 33.07 -28.19
C ALA A 607 -16.93 33.52 -29.52
N SER A 608 -17.64 32.64 -30.24
CA SER A 608 -18.40 33.05 -31.43
C SER A 608 -19.58 33.93 -31.03
N LEU A 609 -20.40 33.59 -30.04
CA LEU A 609 -21.44 34.51 -29.54
C LEU A 609 -20.91 35.92 -29.19
N ILE A 610 -19.73 36.00 -28.56
CA ILE A 610 -19.10 37.28 -28.19
C ILE A 610 -18.59 38.06 -29.40
N VAL A 611 -17.89 37.41 -30.33
CA VAL A 611 -17.40 38.06 -31.57
C VAL A 611 -18.58 38.49 -32.44
N TRP A 612 -19.65 37.71 -32.48
CA TRP A 612 -20.88 38.04 -33.19
C TRP A 612 -21.59 39.24 -32.57
N GLY A 613 -21.73 39.28 -31.25
CA GLY A 613 -22.23 40.47 -30.53
C GLY A 613 -21.39 41.73 -30.76
N LEU A 614 -20.07 41.59 -30.94
CA LEU A 614 -19.18 42.70 -31.28
C LEU A 614 -19.33 43.17 -32.73
N VAL A 615 -19.51 42.26 -33.70
CA VAL A 615 -19.73 42.59 -35.12
C VAL A 615 -21.11 43.22 -35.35
N THR A 616 -22.13 42.77 -34.62
CA THR A 616 -23.50 43.33 -34.69
C THR A 616 -23.58 44.70 -34.01
N SER A 617 -22.89 44.88 -32.89
CA SER A 617 -22.75 46.19 -32.24
C SER A 617 -21.99 47.19 -33.11
N ALA A 618 -21.01 46.73 -33.90
CA ALA A 618 -20.27 47.57 -34.84
C ALA A 618 -21.04 47.89 -36.14
N THR A 619 -22.07 47.12 -36.48
CA THR A 619 -22.94 47.35 -37.66
C THR A 619 -24.33 47.89 -37.30
N ALA A 620 -24.55 48.24 -36.02
CA ALA A 620 -25.81 48.77 -35.50
C ALA A 620 -26.24 50.04 -36.27
N SER A 621 -27.28 49.91 -37.09
CA SER A 621 -27.94 51.02 -37.77
C SER A 621 -28.70 51.87 -36.74
N PRO A 622 -28.64 53.22 -36.77
CA PRO A 622 -29.40 54.07 -35.85
C PRO A 622 -30.93 54.00 -36.02
N ASN A 623 -31.43 53.26 -37.04
CA ASN A 623 -32.86 53.02 -37.28
C ASN A 623 -33.18 51.52 -37.11
N PHE A 624 -33.67 51.11 -35.94
CA PHE A 624 -34.12 49.75 -35.66
C PHE A 624 -35.62 49.60 -35.89
N ALA A 625 -36.07 48.41 -36.30
CA ALA A 625 -37.49 48.09 -36.39
C ALA A 625 -38.06 47.82 -34.98
N ASP A 626 -39.23 48.38 -34.67
CA ASP A 626 -39.88 48.12 -33.38
C ASP A 626 -40.40 46.67 -33.27
N GLY A 627 -40.56 46.17 -32.03
CA GLY A 627 -41.00 44.79 -31.81
C GLY A 627 -42.38 44.48 -32.40
N ALA A 628 -43.25 45.49 -32.54
CA ALA A 628 -44.57 45.31 -33.16
C ALA A 628 -44.47 45.10 -34.67
N TRP A 629 -43.52 45.76 -35.33
CA TRP A 629 -43.19 45.56 -36.74
C TRP A 629 -42.55 44.19 -36.94
N VAL A 630 -41.60 43.79 -36.09
CA VAL A 630 -40.87 42.52 -36.20
C VAL A 630 -41.80 41.31 -36.04
N PHE A 631 -42.61 41.28 -34.97
CA PHE A 631 -43.43 40.11 -34.65
C PHE A 631 -44.85 40.17 -35.24
N GLY A 632 -45.30 41.35 -35.69
CA GLY A 632 -46.67 41.59 -36.14
C GLY A 632 -46.84 41.87 -37.63
N LYS A 633 -45.79 42.24 -38.37
CA LYS A 633 -45.90 42.66 -39.78
C LYS A 633 -45.34 41.60 -40.73
N PHE A 634 -46.22 40.94 -41.49
CA PHE A 634 -45.84 40.02 -42.55
C PHE A 634 -45.74 40.77 -43.90
N ILE A 635 -44.54 40.85 -44.48
CA ILE A 635 -44.30 41.51 -45.77
C ILE A 635 -44.07 40.43 -46.83
N ASN A 636 -44.99 40.33 -47.79
CA ASN A 636 -44.91 39.36 -48.89
C ASN A 636 -44.55 40.06 -50.21
N GLN A 637 -43.33 39.81 -50.70
CA GLN A 637 -42.81 40.39 -51.95
C GLN A 637 -42.57 39.33 -53.04
N THR A 638 -42.90 38.07 -52.77
CA THR A 638 -42.50 36.93 -53.63
C THR A 638 -43.47 36.68 -54.80
N GLY A 639 -44.64 37.36 -54.79
CA GLY A 639 -45.73 37.13 -55.74
C GLY A 639 -46.61 35.91 -55.43
N TRP A 640 -46.26 35.10 -54.43
CA TRP A 640 -47.04 33.95 -53.98
C TRP A 640 -48.10 34.34 -52.94
N PRO A 641 -49.18 33.55 -52.72
CA PRO A 641 -50.12 33.80 -51.63
C PRO A 641 -49.44 33.76 -50.26
N ASN A 642 -49.92 34.55 -49.30
CA ASN A 642 -49.26 34.75 -48.00
C ASN A 642 -48.92 33.45 -47.27
N GLY A 643 -49.78 32.42 -47.33
CA GLY A 643 -49.51 31.12 -46.71
C GLY A 643 -48.31 30.39 -47.35
N ILE A 644 -48.18 30.46 -48.68
CA ILE A 644 -47.03 29.87 -49.39
C ILE A 644 -45.77 30.70 -49.14
N SER A 645 -45.86 32.04 -49.17
CA SER A 645 -44.72 32.90 -48.84
C SER A 645 -44.21 32.72 -47.42
N TRP A 646 -45.10 32.44 -46.47
CA TRP A 646 -44.72 32.11 -45.09
C TRP A 646 -43.97 30.78 -45.02
N LEU A 647 -44.47 29.73 -45.69
CA LEU A 647 -43.78 28.44 -45.78
C LEU A 647 -42.43 28.53 -46.50
N LEU A 648 -42.34 29.35 -47.56
CA LEU A 648 -41.08 29.63 -48.25
C LEU A 648 -40.08 30.39 -47.37
N GLY A 649 -40.55 31.22 -46.43
CA GLY A 649 -39.71 31.87 -45.43
C GLY A 649 -39.08 30.90 -44.43
N LEU A 650 -39.74 29.76 -44.14
CA LEU A 650 -39.19 28.71 -43.28
C LEU A 650 -38.03 27.95 -43.91
N LEU A 651 -37.88 27.99 -45.23
CA LEU A 651 -36.83 27.28 -45.96
C LEU A 651 -35.43 27.66 -45.45
N GLN A 652 -35.23 28.94 -45.14
CA GLN A 652 -33.92 29.44 -44.67
C GLN A 652 -33.62 29.11 -43.22
N GLY A 653 -34.65 29.04 -42.36
CA GLY A 653 -34.52 28.54 -41.00
C GLY A 653 -34.17 27.04 -40.94
N SER A 654 -34.56 26.27 -41.97
CA SER A 654 -34.30 24.84 -42.03
C SER A 654 -32.82 24.48 -42.13
N PHE A 655 -32.00 25.34 -42.76
CA PHE A 655 -30.54 25.16 -42.84
C PHE A 655 -29.84 25.28 -41.49
N GLY A 656 -30.39 26.05 -40.54
CA GLY A 656 -29.84 26.15 -39.17
C GLY A 656 -30.07 24.89 -38.33
N LEU A 657 -31.00 24.03 -38.76
CA LEU A 657 -31.35 22.79 -38.07
C LEU A 657 -30.61 21.57 -38.66
N THR A 658 -29.82 21.69 -39.74
CA THR A 658 -29.16 20.55 -40.39
C THR A 658 -27.99 19.97 -39.59
N ALA A 659 -27.59 20.59 -38.48
CA ALA A 659 -26.45 20.14 -37.66
C ALA A 659 -26.62 18.72 -37.06
N TYR A 660 -27.84 18.19 -36.94
CA TYR A 660 -28.04 16.79 -36.53
C TYR A 660 -27.53 15.79 -37.58
N ASP A 661 -27.40 16.18 -38.85
CA ASP A 661 -26.83 15.35 -39.92
C ASP A 661 -25.34 15.06 -39.67
N ALA A 662 -24.61 16.02 -39.11
CA ALA A 662 -23.20 15.82 -38.73
C ALA A 662 -23.02 14.68 -37.73
N VAL A 663 -23.99 14.49 -36.81
CA VAL A 663 -24.00 13.39 -35.85
C VAL A 663 -24.14 12.04 -36.56
N ALA A 664 -24.92 12.00 -37.65
CA ALA A 664 -25.05 10.80 -38.48
C ALA A 664 -23.77 10.50 -39.26
N HIS A 665 -23.04 11.51 -39.74
CA HIS A 665 -21.74 11.32 -40.42
C HIS A 665 -20.62 10.87 -39.47
N MET A 666 -20.75 11.18 -38.17
CA MET A 666 -19.79 10.78 -37.13
C MET A 666 -20.30 9.60 -36.29
N ILE A 667 -21.42 8.98 -36.68
CA ILE A 667 -22.09 7.95 -35.86
C ILE A 667 -21.19 6.73 -35.63
N GLU A 668 -20.34 6.42 -36.60
CA GLU A 668 -19.36 5.32 -36.56
C GLU A 668 -18.22 5.61 -35.57
N GLU A 669 -18.03 6.87 -35.15
CA GLU A 669 -16.97 7.32 -34.24
C GLU A 669 -17.46 7.48 -32.79
N ILE A 670 -18.76 7.27 -32.53
CA ILE A 670 -19.40 7.48 -31.22
C ILE A 670 -19.52 6.16 -30.45
N PRO A 671 -18.99 6.04 -29.22
CA PRO A 671 -19.17 4.85 -28.40
C PRO A 671 -20.65 4.67 -28.01
N ASN A 672 -21.16 3.44 -28.10
CA ASN A 672 -22.59 3.13 -27.92
C ASN A 672 -23.51 3.98 -28.83
N ALA A 673 -23.16 4.06 -30.11
CA ALA A 673 -23.85 4.85 -31.14
C ALA A 673 -25.38 4.65 -31.17
N SER A 674 -25.88 3.44 -30.87
CA SER A 674 -27.31 3.12 -30.83
C SER A 674 -28.09 3.91 -29.77
N ILE A 675 -27.42 4.39 -28.71
CA ILE A 675 -28.02 5.18 -27.62
C ILE A 675 -27.54 6.63 -27.66
N GLN A 676 -26.23 6.83 -27.85
CA GLN A 676 -25.63 8.17 -27.80
C GLN A 676 -25.95 8.98 -29.06
N GLY A 677 -25.99 8.34 -30.23
CA GLY A 677 -26.35 8.99 -31.49
C GLY A 677 -27.71 9.71 -31.43
N PRO A 678 -28.81 9.00 -31.12
CA PRO A 678 -30.13 9.61 -30.99
C PRO A 678 -30.19 10.72 -29.93
N LYS A 679 -29.46 10.58 -28.81
CA LYS A 679 -29.39 11.62 -27.76
C LYS A 679 -28.72 12.88 -28.27
N ILE A 680 -27.57 12.75 -28.94
CA ILE A 680 -26.81 13.88 -29.48
C ILE A 680 -27.61 14.55 -30.61
N MET A 681 -28.25 13.80 -31.50
CA MET A 681 -29.13 14.36 -32.54
C MET A 681 -30.23 15.23 -31.94
N ASN A 682 -30.91 14.73 -30.90
CA ASN A 682 -31.94 15.50 -30.19
C ASN A 682 -31.37 16.73 -29.49
N ALA A 683 -30.21 16.60 -28.84
CA ALA A 683 -29.54 17.73 -28.18
C ALA A 683 -29.13 18.82 -29.18
N SER A 684 -28.61 18.45 -30.35
CA SER A 684 -28.27 19.39 -31.43
C SER A 684 -29.48 20.17 -31.94
N VAL A 685 -30.63 19.51 -32.09
CA VAL A 685 -31.88 20.17 -32.49
C VAL A 685 -32.35 21.17 -31.42
N TRP A 686 -32.38 20.77 -30.15
CA TRP A 686 -32.78 21.66 -29.05
C TRP A 686 -31.83 22.84 -28.87
N THR A 687 -30.53 22.60 -29.02
CA THR A 687 -29.51 23.65 -28.97
C THR A 687 -29.70 24.62 -30.13
N GLY A 688 -29.87 24.13 -31.37
CA GLY A 688 -30.12 24.98 -32.54
C GLY A 688 -31.41 25.81 -32.45
N ILE A 689 -32.50 25.22 -31.92
CA ILE A 689 -33.76 25.95 -31.68
C ILE A 689 -33.55 27.07 -30.67
N THR A 690 -32.89 26.80 -29.54
CA THR A 690 -32.71 27.77 -28.47
C THR A 690 -31.74 28.89 -28.84
N THR A 691 -30.58 28.55 -29.39
CA THR A 691 -29.58 29.55 -29.82
C THR A 691 -30.05 30.33 -31.04
N GLY A 692 -30.67 29.66 -32.02
CA GLY A 692 -31.23 30.29 -33.21
C GLY A 692 -32.39 31.24 -32.90
N PHE A 693 -33.25 30.89 -31.94
CA PHE A 693 -34.33 31.77 -31.50
C PHE A 693 -33.79 33.04 -30.84
N VAL A 694 -32.83 32.91 -29.91
CA VAL A 694 -32.18 34.07 -29.27
C VAL A 694 -31.50 34.95 -30.32
N PHE A 695 -30.77 34.34 -31.25
CA PHE A 695 -30.11 35.02 -32.35
C PHE A 695 -31.06 35.78 -33.28
N LEU A 696 -32.20 35.19 -33.65
CA LEU A 696 -33.20 35.85 -34.51
C LEU A 696 -33.91 37.00 -33.78
N VAL A 697 -34.16 36.86 -32.48
CA VAL A 697 -34.78 37.89 -31.65
C VAL A 697 -33.83 39.08 -31.47
N GLU A 698 -32.55 38.85 -31.13
CA GLU A 698 -31.54 39.91 -31.07
C GLU A 698 -31.26 40.52 -32.45
N GLY A 699 -31.16 39.65 -33.45
CA GLY A 699 -31.11 39.91 -34.89
C GLY A 699 -32.09 40.97 -35.38
N SER A 700 -33.35 40.71 -35.08
CA SER A 700 -34.47 41.54 -35.51
C SER A 700 -34.46 42.96 -34.95
N GLN A 701 -33.73 43.20 -33.86
CA GLN A 701 -33.70 44.49 -33.18
C GLN A 701 -32.42 45.28 -33.42
N THR A 702 -31.34 44.69 -33.95
CA THR A 702 -30.04 45.39 -34.10
C THR A 702 -29.44 45.37 -35.51
N TRP A 703 -30.00 44.62 -36.48
CA TRP A 703 -29.29 44.28 -37.72
C TRP A 703 -29.82 45.02 -38.94
N THR A 704 -28.93 45.40 -39.86
CA THR A 704 -29.32 45.75 -41.23
C THR A 704 -29.64 44.47 -42.02
N ILE A 705 -30.59 44.55 -42.96
CA ILE A 705 -30.93 43.42 -43.86
C ILE A 705 -29.66 42.85 -44.55
N SER A 706 -28.71 43.72 -44.91
CA SER A 706 -27.43 43.34 -45.49
C SER A 706 -26.53 42.52 -44.56
N ALA A 707 -26.55 42.78 -43.25
CA ALA A 707 -25.79 42.00 -42.27
C ALA A 707 -26.38 40.60 -42.11
N PHE A 708 -27.71 40.51 -42.02
CA PHE A 708 -28.43 39.22 -41.96
C PHE A 708 -28.19 38.35 -43.20
N ASP A 709 -28.27 38.95 -44.39
CA ASP A 709 -28.01 38.25 -45.66
C ASP A 709 -26.55 37.78 -45.78
N ALA A 710 -25.59 38.58 -45.31
CA ALA A 710 -24.16 38.23 -45.30
C ALA A 710 -23.86 37.03 -44.39
N ILE A 711 -24.54 36.98 -43.26
CA ILE A 711 -24.34 35.98 -42.22
C ILE A 711 -24.95 34.63 -42.62
N THR A 712 -26.19 34.65 -43.14
CA THR A 712 -26.87 33.46 -43.64
C THR A 712 -26.17 32.90 -44.87
N SER A 713 -25.65 33.76 -45.75
CA SER A 713 -24.83 33.34 -46.89
C SER A 713 -23.49 32.73 -46.43
N ALA A 714 -22.80 33.35 -45.45
CA ALA A 714 -21.52 32.86 -44.94
C ALA A 714 -21.63 31.47 -44.27
N SER A 715 -22.72 31.19 -43.55
CA SER A 715 -22.95 29.85 -42.96
C SER A 715 -23.15 28.78 -44.03
N VAL A 716 -23.88 29.09 -45.10
CA VAL A 716 -24.07 28.15 -46.22
C VAL A 716 -22.75 27.91 -46.97
N ILE A 717 -21.94 28.96 -47.14
CA ILE A 717 -20.60 28.86 -47.75
C ILE A 717 -19.68 27.98 -46.90
N ALA A 718 -19.61 28.22 -45.59
CA ALA A 718 -18.79 27.42 -44.68
C ALA A 718 -19.20 25.94 -44.73
N LEU A 719 -20.51 25.66 -44.67
CA LEU A 719 -21.05 24.31 -44.77
C LEU A 719 -20.68 23.64 -46.11
N ASN A 720 -20.88 24.33 -47.24
CA ASN A 720 -20.52 23.82 -48.57
C ASN A 720 -19.03 23.49 -48.69
N LEU A 721 -18.15 24.34 -48.14
CA LEU A 721 -16.71 24.10 -48.13
C LEU A 721 -16.34 22.89 -47.27
N THR A 722 -16.97 22.70 -46.11
CA THR A 722 -16.72 21.52 -45.26
C THR A 722 -17.07 20.20 -45.95
N TYR A 723 -18.11 20.18 -46.80
CA TYR A 723 -18.43 19.01 -47.63
C TYR A 723 -17.47 18.85 -48.82
N GLY A 724 -17.00 19.96 -49.40
CA GLY A 724 -16.07 19.93 -50.54
C GLY A 724 -14.66 19.43 -50.19
N ILE A 725 -14.14 19.77 -49.01
CA ILE A 725 -12.76 19.46 -48.60
C ILE A 725 -12.46 17.94 -48.60
N PRO A 726 -13.26 17.06 -47.96
CA PRO A 726 -13.01 15.62 -47.99
C PRO A 726 -13.07 15.04 -49.41
N ILE A 727 -14.00 15.51 -50.24
CA ILE A 727 -14.14 15.06 -51.64
C ILE A 727 -12.89 15.45 -52.43
N ALA A 728 -12.39 16.68 -52.26
CA ALA A 728 -11.17 17.16 -52.89
C ALA A 728 -9.94 16.34 -52.45
N ILE A 729 -9.77 16.10 -51.14
CA ILE A 729 -8.67 15.28 -50.61
C ILE A 729 -8.73 13.86 -51.18
N ASN A 730 -9.90 13.25 -51.22
CA ASN A 730 -10.10 11.90 -51.76
C ASN A 730 -9.75 11.83 -53.26
N CYS A 731 -10.09 12.86 -54.04
CA CYS A 731 -9.68 12.99 -55.45
C CYS A 731 -8.17 13.17 -55.58
N VAL A 732 -7.55 14.07 -54.82
CA VAL A 732 -6.10 14.33 -54.84
C VAL A 732 -5.31 13.06 -54.48
N GLN A 733 -5.81 12.24 -53.56
CA GLN A 733 -5.19 10.98 -53.16
C GLN A 733 -5.59 9.78 -54.07
N GLY A 734 -6.26 10.03 -55.19
CA GLY A 734 -6.58 9.03 -56.21
C GLY A 734 -7.67 8.02 -55.82
N ARG A 735 -8.47 8.28 -54.78
CA ARG A 735 -9.51 7.40 -54.23
C ARG A 735 -9.02 6.03 -53.73
N LYS A 736 -7.72 5.89 -53.44
CA LYS A 736 -7.08 4.61 -53.06
C LYS A 736 -6.83 4.44 -51.55
N LYS A 737 -6.82 5.53 -50.76
CA LYS A 737 -6.48 5.49 -49.33
C LYS A 737 -7.62 5.05 -48.40
N LEU A 738 -8.81 4.78 -48.93
CA LEU A 738 -9.94 4.32 -48.11
C LEU A 738 -9.82 2.80 -47.83
N PRO A 739 -10.16 2.33 -46.61
CA PRO A 739 -10.06 0.93 -46.22
C PRO A 739 -10.98 0.01 -47.06
N PRO A 740 -10.78 -1.33 -47.00
CA PRO A 740 -11.69 -2.30 -47.61
C PRO A 740 -13.13 -2.06 -47.11
N ARG A 741 -14.10 -2.04 -48.03
CA ARG A 741 -15.50 -1.75 -47.70
C ARG A 741 -16.44 -2.61 -48.54
N PRO A 742 -17.60 -3.02 -48.00
CA PRO A 742 -18.55 -3.92 -48.68
C PRO A 742 -19.11 -3.33 -49.98
N TYR A 743 -19.21 -2.00 -50.05
CA TYR A 743 -19.73 -1.29 -51.22
C TYR A 743 -18.69 -0.30 -51.76
N LYS A 744 -18.34 -0.43 -53.05
CA LYS A 744 -17.45 0.49 -53.76
C LYS A 744 -18.09 0.90 -55.07
N LEU A 745 -18.31 2.21 -55.26
CA LEU A 745 -18.67 2.75 -56.57
C LEU A 745 -17.55 2.45 -57.57
N SER A 746 -17.92 2.09 -58.80
CA SER A 746 -16.94 1.82 -59.86
C SER A 746 -16.02 3.04 -60.05
N PRO A 747 -14.75 2.84 -60.47
CA PRO A 747 -13.79 3.94 -60.57
C PRO A 747 -14.31 5.11 -61.40
N ILE A 748 -14.88 4.84 -62.57
CA ILE A 748 -15.42 5.85 -63.49
C ILE A 748 -16.58 6.60 -62.82
N VAL A 749 -17.58 5.89 -62.31
CA VAL A 749 -18.78 6.51 -61.70
C VAL A 749 -18.39 7.36 -60.49
N GLY A 750 -17.53 6.85 -59.63
CA GLY A 750 -17.15 7.59 -58.43
C GLY A 750 -16.22 8.78 -58.69
N TRP A 751 -15.39 8.77 -59.75
CA TRP A 751 -14.68 9.97 -60.20
C TRP A 751 -15.64 11.02 -60.75
N THR A 752 -16.59 10.60 -61.60
CA THR A 752 -17.62 11.49 -62.14
C THR A 752 -18.45 12.13 -61.02
N VAL A 753 -18.93 11.36 -60.05
CA VAL A 753 -19.71 11.87 -58.91
C VAL A 753 -18.89 12.86 -58.07
N ASN A 754 -17.64 12.53 -57.74
CA ASN A 754 -16.79 13.44 -56.97
C ASN A 754 -16.51 14.75 -57.72
N ILE A 755 -16.22 14.70 -59.02
CA ILE A 755 -15.96 15.90 -59.84
C ILE A 755 -17.22 16.75 -59.97
N VAL A 756 -18.37 16.14 -60.27
CA VAL A 756 -19.66 16.85 -60.34
C VAL A 756 -20.00 17.49 -58.99
N GLY A 757 -19.76 16.79 -57.89
CA GLY A 757 -19.92 17.33 -56.53
C GLY A 757 -19.03 18.54 -56.27
N LEU A 758 -17.74 18.47 -56.61
CA LEU A 758 -16.82 19.60 -56.46
C LEU A 758 -17.19 20.78 -57.37
N MET A 759 -17.61 20.52 -58.61
CA MET A 759 -18.11 21.57 -59.52
C MET A 759 -19.34 22.26 -58.95
N TYR A 760 -20.28 21.49 -58.39
CA TYR A 760 -21.50 22.02 -57.78
C TYR A 760 -21.20 22.84 -56.52
N VAL A 761 -20.36 22.33 -55.62
CA VAL A 761 -19.90 23.06 -54.41
C VAL A 761 -19.21 24.36 -54.80
N THR A 762 -18.34 24.33 -55.82
CA THR A 762 -17.62 25.53 -56.29
C THR A 762 -18.58 26.56 -56.87
N LEU A 763 -19.48 26.14 -57.77
CA LEU A 763 -20.45 27.02 -58.40
C LEU A 763 -21.36 27.68 -57.36
N THR A 764 -21.96 26.87 -56.48
CA THR A 764 -22.89 27.37 -55.46
C THR A 764 -22.20 28.30 -54.47
N THR A 765 -20.97 27.99 -54.03
CA THR A 765 -20.19 28.86 -53.15
C THR A 765 -19.95 30.24 -53.77
N VAL A 766 -19.62 30.32 -55.06
CA VAL A 766 -19.45 31.61 -55.76
C VAL A 766 -20.77 32.38 -55.85
N LEU A 767 -21.88 31.70 -56.15
CA LEU A 767 -23.19 32.35 -56.25
C LEU A 767 -23.67 32.92 -54.92
N PHE A 768 -23.35 32.28 -53.79
CA PHE A 768 -23.69 32.79 -52.45
C PHE A 768 -22.90 34.04 -52.03
N PHE A 769 -21.89 34.46 -52.80
CA PHE A 769 -21.23 35.76 -52.61
C PHE A 769 -21.87 36.90 -53.42
N PHE A 770 -22.81 36.62 -54.32
CA PHE A 770 -23.43 37.65 -55.16
C PHE A 770 -24.50 38.43 -54.38
N PRO A 771 -24.72 39.72 -54.74
CA PRO A 771 -25.77 40.52 -54.14
C PRO A 771 -27.17 40.01 -54.55
N PRO A 772 -28.17 40.09 -53.67
CA PRO A 772 -29.53 39.59 -53.93
C PRO A 772 -30.30 40.40 -54.99
N SER A 773 -29.85 41.62 -55.33
CA SER A 773 -30.48 42.48 -56.34
C SER A 773 -29.46 43.35 -57.06
N VAL A 774 -29.75 43.75 -58.30
CA VAL A 774 -28.90 44.61 -59.15
C VAL A 774 -29.65 45.92 -59.45
N PRO A 775 -29.02 47.12 -59.37
CA PRO A 775 -27.61 47.39 -59.07
C PRO A 775 -27.24 47.25 -57.59
N ALA A 776 -26.03 46.76 -57.31
CA ALA A 776 -25.52 46.63 -55.95
C ALA A 776 -25.16 48.02 -55.37
N THR A 777 -25.67 48.30 -54.18
CA THR A 777 -25.40 49.50 -53.39
C THR A 777 -24.74 49.10 -52.07
N GLY A 778 -24.15 50.03 -51.31
CA GLY A 778 -23.54 49.72 -50.01
C GLY A 778 -24.50 49.06 -49.00
N SER A 779 -25.81 49.24 -49.17
CA SER A 779 -26.86 48.61 -48.35
C SER A 779 -27.46 47.33 -48.96
N SER A 780 -27.16 47.00 -50.22
CA SER A 780 -27.67 45.81 -50.91
C SER A 780 -26.58 44.81 -51.34
N MET A 781 -25.32 45.07 -50.96
CA MET A 781 -24.20 44.16 -51.20
C MET A 781 -24.21 43.01 -50.18
N ASN A 782 -23.89 41.80 -50.65
CA ASN A 782 -23.68 40.64 -49.79
C ASN A 782 -22.24 40.64 -49.25
N TYR A 783 -22.06 40.95 -47.97
CA TYR A 783 -20.75 41.03 -47.32
C TYR A 783 -20.25 39.67 -46.78
N ALA A 784 -20.82 38.55 -47.20
CA ALA A 784 -20.49 37.21 -46.70
C ALA A 784 -18.98 36.88 -46.74
N ILE A 785 -18.26 37.36 -47.75
CA ILE A 785 -16.81 37.10 -47.88
C ILE A 785 -16.01 37.69 -46.72
N VAL A 786 -16.44 38.85 -46.21
CA VAL A 786 -15.77 39.51 -45.08
C VAL A 786 -16.00 38.71 -43.79
N ALA A 787 -17.25 38.31 -43.54
CA ALA A 787 -17.61 37.50 -42.39
C ALA A 787 -16.89 36.14 -42.39
N PHE A 788 -16.85 35.48 -43.55
CA PHE A 788 -16.17 34.20 -43.72
C PHE A 788 -14.65 34.29 -43.46
N MET A 789 -13.98 35.32 -43.99
CA MET A 789 -12.54 35.50 -43.80
C MET A 789 -12.15 35.80 -42.35
N ILE A 790 -12.94 36.60 -41.63
CA ILE A 790 -12.73 36.84 -40.19
C ILE A 790 -12.80 35.51 -39.42
N TRP A 791 -13.81 34.70 -39.71
CA TRP A 791 -13.99 33.40 -39.06
C TRP A 791 -12.83 32.45 -39.35
N LEU A 792 -12.38 32.38 -40.61
CA LEU A 792 -11.25 31.54 -41.02
C LEU A 792 -9.96 31.91 -40.27
N ILE A 793 -9.70 33.21 -40.07
CA ILE A 793 -8.53 33.69 -39.32
C ILE A 793 -8.58 33.21 -37.87
N ILE A 794 -9.75 33.29 -37.22
CA ILE A 794 -9.95 32.83 -35.84
C ILE A 794 -9.70 31.32 -35.73
N CYS A 795 -10.24 30.52 -36.65
CA CYS A 795 -10.03 29.07 -36.68
C CYS A 795 -8.55 28.70 -36.88
N ILE A 796 -7.85 29.40 -37.77
CA ILE A 796 -6.41 29.19 -37.98
C ILE A 796 -5.61 29.56 -36.72
N ALA A 797 -5.92 30.71 -36.10
CA ALA A 797 -5.26 31.13 -34.87
C ALA A 797 -5.47 30.10 -33.74
N TYR A 798 -6.69 29.61 -33.55
CA TYR A 798 -7.00 28.56 -32.58
C TYR A 798 -6.22 27.27 -32.84
N TRP A 799 -6.17 26.81 -34.10
CA TRP A 799 -5.42 25.63 -34.48
C TRP A 799 -3.91 25.77 -34.17
N LEU A 800 -3.33 26.95 -34.44
CA LEU A 800 -1.91 27.22 -34.21
C LEU A 800 -1.55 27.35 -32.72
N ILE A 801 -2.45 27.95 -31.92
CA ILE A 801 -2.24 28.22 -30.49
C ILE A 801 -2.45 26.95 -29.65
N GLY A 802 -3.54 26.21 -29.89
CA GLY A 802 -3.96 25.08 -29.06
C GLY A 802 -4.28 23.81 -29.83
N GLY A 803 -5.04 23.93 -30.94
CA GLY A 803 -5.59 22.78 -31.65
C GLY A 803 -4.54 21.73 -32.02
N ARG A 804 -3.42 22.13 -32.64
CA ARG A 804 -2.36 21.19 -33.08
C ARG A 804 -1.61 20.48 -31.94
N LYS A 805 -1.66 21.00 -30.71
CA LYS A 805 -0.98 20.41 -29.55
C LYS A 805 -1.86 19.41 -28.81
N ASN A 806 -3.18 19.59 -28.89
CA ASN A 806 -4.16 18.88 -28.09
C ASN A 806 -5.07 17.96 -28.94
N TYR A 807 -5.10 18.14 -30.26
CA TYR A 807 -5.88 17.31 -31.16
C TYR A 807 -5.11 16.03 -31.50
N GLU A 808 -5.56 14.91 -30.93
CA GLU A 808 -5.17 13.58 -31.38
C GLU A 808 -6.22 13.05 -32.37
N GLY A 809 -5.78 12.63 -33.54
CA GLY A 809 -6.68 12.05 -34.55
C GLY A 809 -7.24 10.69 -34.12
N PRO A 810 -8.33 10.22 -34.75
CA PRO A 810 -8.93 8.93 -34.41
C PRO A 810 -7.93 7.79 -34.61
N SER A 811 -7.70 6.99 -33.55
CA SER A 811 -6.88 5.79 -33.62
C SER A 811 -7.73 4.58 -33.98
N LEU A 812 -7.27 3.78 -34.95
CA LEU A 812 -7.95 2.54 -35.39
C LEU A 812 -8.12 1.54 -34.23
N ALA A 813 -7.29 1.64 -33.19
CA ALA A 813 -7.36 0.83 -31.98
C ALA A 813 -8.60 1.13 -31.12
N GLY A 814 -9.04 2.38 -31.05
CA GLY A 814 -10.27 2.76 -30.35
C GLY A 814 -11.54 2.26 -31.07
N PHE A 815 -11.49 2.21 -32.40
CA PHE A 815 -12.60 1.72 -33.23
C PHE A 815 -12.87 0.21 -33.04
N LEU A 816 -11.81 -0.60 -32.96
CA LEU A 816 -11.92 -2.04 -32.76
C LEU A 816 -12.38 -2.45 -31.36
N HIS A 817 -12.20 -1.59 -30.35
CA HIS A 817 -12.60 -1.89 -28.97
C HIS A 817 -14.11 -1.73 -28.72
N ASN A 818 -14.80 -0.96 -29.58
CA ASN A 818 -16.21 -0.60 -29.40
C ASN A 818 -17.20 -1.47 -30.22
N MET A 819 -16.70 -2.44 -31.00
CA MET A 819 -17.55 -3.45 -31.61
C MET A 819 -17.67 -4.64 -30.66
N ASP A 820 -18.89 -5.03 -30.29
CA ASP A 820 -19.21 -6.29 -29.59
C ASP A 820 -18.89 -7.49 -30.51
N LEU A 821 -17.59 -7.73 -30.74
CA LEU A 821 -17.09 -8.82 -31.53
C LEU A 821 -16.86 -10.03 -30.63
N SER A 822 -17.23 -11.21 -31.13
CA SER A 822 -16.96 -12.44 -30.39
C SER A 822 -15.44 -12.64 -30.24
N PRO A 823 -14.97 -13.39 -29.24
CA PRO A 823 -13.54 -13.69 -29.08
C PRO A 823 -12.89 -14.30 -30.33
N ALA A 824 -13.68 -14.98 -31.17
CA ALA A 824 -13.23 -15.53 -32.45
C ALA A 824 -12.99 -14.44 -33.51
N ASP A 825 -13.85 -13.41 -33.56
CA ASP A 825 -13.72 -12.31 -34.50
C ASP A 825 -12.58 -11.35 -34.09
N MET A 826 -12.33 -11.20 -32.78
CA MET A 826 -11.13 -10.51 -32.27
C MET A 826 -9.83 -11.20 -32.69
N ALA A 827 -9.80 -12.54 -32.67
CA ALA A 827 -8.63 -13.31 -33.10
C ALA A 827 -8.36 -13.16 -34.61
N ILE A 828 -9.42 -13.08 -35.43
CA ILE A 828 -9.31 -12.82 -36.87
C ILE A 828 -8.85 -11.38 -37.14
N ALA A 829 -9.38 -10.39 -36.41
CA ALA A 829 -8.97 -8.99 -36.52
C ALA A 829 -7.53 -8.72 -36.04
N GLN A 830 -7.04 -9.52 -35.07
CA GLN A 830 -5.65 -9.48 -34.63
C GLN A 830 -4.69 -10.20 -35.58
N ALA A 831 -5.17 -11.21 -36.31
CA ALA A 831 -4.38 -11.95 -37.29
C ALA A 831 -4.10 -11.16 -38.58
N ASP A 832 -4.90 -10.14 -38.91
CA ASP A 832 -4.72 -9.32 -40.12
C ASP A 832 -3.79 -8.09 -39.91
N ARG A 833 -2.93 -8.14 -38.88
CA ARG A 833 -1.85 -7.15 -38.66
C ARG A 833 -0.70 -7.35 -39.64
N THR A 834 -0.93 -7.07 -40.92
CA THR A 834 0.18 -6.79 -41.85
C THR A 834 0.51 -5.30 -41.79
N VAL A 835 1.47 -4.98 -40.91
CA VAL A 835 2.44 -3.87 -40.95
C VAL A 835 2.09 -2.62 -41.78
N TYR A 836 1.77 -1.52 -41.09
CA TYR A 836 2.14 -0.17 -41.53
C TYR A 836 2.75 0.61 -40.37
N THR A 837 3.96 0.20 -39.96
CA THR A 837 4.88 1.10 -39.28
C THR A 837 5.42 2.08 -40.32
N ILE A 838 5.06 3.35 -40.23
CA ILE A 838 5.82 4.42 -40.87
C ILE A 838 7.10 4.55 -40.05
N ASN A 839 8.15 3.83 -40.47
CA ASN A 839 9.51 4.15 -40.05
C ASN A 839 9.98 5.35 -40.86
N GLU A 840 10.08 6.50 -40.21
CA GLU A 840 11.02 7.54 -40.61
C GLU A 840 12.45 7.04 -40.36
N ASP A 841 12.95 6.18 -41.24
CA ASP A 841 14.34 6.25 -41.72
C ASP A 841 14.64 5.15 -42.74
N LYS A 842 15.08 5.61 -43.92
CA LYS A 842 15.94 4.95 -44.91
C LYS A 842 15.70 3.46 -45.24
N GLY A 843 14.98 3.25 -46.35
CA GLY A 843 15.50 2.54 -47.53
C GLY A 843 15.69 1.02 -47.46
N LYS A 844 14.81 0.32 -48.21
CA LYS A 844 14.84 -1.08 -48.69
C LYS A 844 14.22 -2.13 -47.77
N THR A 845 13.14 -2.74 -48.27
CA THR A 845 12.52 -3.96 -47.73
C THR A 845 12.59 -5.05 -48.80
N GLU A 846 13.30 -6.13 -48.50
CA GLU A 846 13.09 -7.45 -49.11
C GLU A 846 12.23 -8.28 -48.14
N GLU A 847 11.32 -9.04 -48.71
CA GLU A 847 10.30 -9.83 -48.03
C GLU A 847 10.79 -11.28 -47.88
N LYS A 848 10.78 -11.82 -46.65
CA LYS A 848 10.84 -13.27 -46.41
C LYS A 848 9.67 -13.69 -45.54
N GLN A 849 8.80 -14.50 -46.14
CA GLN A 849 7.80 -15.34 -45.48
C GLN A 849 8.50 -16.39 -44.60
N GLU A 850 8.03 -16.57 -43.38
CA GLU A 850 8.06 -17.88 -42.73
C GLU A 850 6.76 -18.12 -41.96
N VAL A 851 6.30 -19.35 -42.09
CA VAL A 851 5.01 -19.91 -41.68
C VAL A 851 5.10 -20.40 -40.23
N ALA A 852 4.13 -20.01 -39.40
CA ALA A 852 3.48 -20.86 -38.39
C ALA A 852 2.19 -20.18 -37.91
#